data_AF-A0A960SXQ1-F1
#
_entry.id   AF-A0A960SXQ1-F1
#
_cell.length_a   1.000
_cell.length_b   1.000
_cell.length_c   1.000
_cell.angle_alpha   90.00
_cell.angle_beta   90.00
_cell.angle_gamma   90.00
#
_symmetry.space_group_name_H-M   'P 1'
#
loop_
_entity.id
_entity.type
_entity.pdbx_description
1 polymer ?
#
loop_
_entity_poly.entity_id
_entity_poly.type
_entity_poly.pdbx_seq_one_letter_code
_entity_poly.pdbx_strand_id
1 'polypeptide(L)'
;YEFQVTGATPKDAGTGSTNLITHANGGGLKASTATVASTAYIGPNARVLDYAVVKENARVEDNAVVSGHALLRDSAIARGNAKIREHVLMQDTTIAEGNARVGGHAWLMQTTRVTDNATIKGAAQVYGSGVVSGDAVLDGDSTTGSNMSNGFQFGWAWGGQAPEVIASRTAPARLFSSYEFSSAHPYAVKDKYGVTDAPLVGTPTWWASDGIRDGFLSFNGSGQYAILNRWHNDFHEMTITASVSWNGGSNNQALFSFGDGTAAKQMVFTPKNGAGVCELKIVSGGNTYNIAGSSALEVGRWTRVGVLLDGTTASLYLDGDLAASAACPVRPHDLLPADTTETPAHNFLARGTGMQDFSGSIDEFNIYSAATTSVLTPSSLEADLLAWYKFDETSGTVADDSSPNNSDATLVNGPAWNSGALSFDGIDDDVQTPVPNGSVRTLAAWIYPRSSDPVGNIESVFDCDIPGQYGTGWGLSGGFIRVILDNQFWDTGVPVTLNQWQHVALAYDATQARVYVDGTLQATLDYTQGGVTAANFRIGRSNANALFFHGDIRDAKIYGRAVNDLEILEVVNGAVAAPSLAPQNLAATPGTGEITLTWDPANDGESWYAVRRSTTPGGPYLPASGAVAGTTFSDTDVTPGITYHYVVIAVNSSGNGPASAEASAIISPVWNNSAGTGLWNTTDANWTGTTWTDGADAVFAHTAAAETVTVSGSRSADAVKIGNGSNNANYTFAGSSLAANSLTLQGVGDNHLGTNPTATFNDLALTLTGDLAVGRANLVIGGNSTITADRLGGLIGGVTSADWGLVTIQDNAQVSLDNGVLANTTAWGLNLDGGTLTTRGIEYGPHDFVGSSRLNFNGTLVKANANNLSFLSYSGGDYAAPQILAGGALIDTDGHEITIGLDLAGTGALTKSGSGTLTLTAVSNYTGGTIVDDGKLVLASGNANGTGRIRGALTVNASGTVETTGDSTGLGWVDQISSVNINGGAVTSPGAMHIWNISGGITMTGGLLQSNNGTSDPNGPQLEWNRTNLTTLASTNTATIAGRIRMRNEGGYPGITFTVADGPATTDLLVSAAITEASAGLGITKAGAGTMKLAGANTFTGTTAVNEGTLQITGSLAGPVSVETDGTLAPGASIGTLTVPSSSINGALAIEIDGASADRLDVTGNLNITNATLALSGTLTADEYIIASYGTLTGSTFAAITGLPEGYEVDYSNNQIRL
;
A
#
# COMPACT_ATOMS: atom_id res chain seq x y z
N TYR A 1 -1.07 -7.99 -21.72
CA TYR A 1 -0.60 -7.51 -23.03
C TYR A 1 0.37 -6.38 -22.81
N GLU A 2 1.56 -6.46 -23.40
CA GLU A 2 2.57 -5.40 -23.34
C GLU A 2 2.76 -4.82 -24.74
N PHE A 3 2.67 -3.50 -24.87
CA PHE A 3 2.90 -2.78 -26.13
C PHE A 3 4.21 -2.03 -26.03
N GLN A 4 5.15 -2.35 -26.94
CA GLN A 4 6.40 -1.62 -27.10
C GLN A 4 6.29 -0.72 -28.33
N VAL A 5 6.46 0.58 -28.15
CA VAL A 5 6.47 1.57 -29.24
C VAL A 5 7.90 2.07 -29.42
N THR A 6 8.51 1.84 -30.58
CA THR A 6 9.84 2.33 -30.94
C THR A 6 9.76 3.28 -32.13
N GLY A 7 10.48 4.40 -32.08
CA GLY A 7 10.53 5.41 -33.15
C GLY A 7 9.43 6.48 -33.12
N ALA A 8 8.54 6.48 -32.13
CA ALA A 8 7.59 7.57 -31.93
C ALA A 8 8.27 8.74 -31.20
N THR A 9 8.21 9.94 -31.76
CA THR A 9 8.42 11.16 -30.97
C THR A 9 7.23 11.30 -30.03
N PRO A 10 7.43 11.41 -28.70
CA PRO A 10 6.34 11.69 -27.78
C PRO A 10 5.63 12.96 -28.25
N LYS A 11 4.40 12.82 -28.72
CA LYS A 11 3.53 13.94 -29.06
C LYS A 11 2.37 13.89 -28.10
N ASP A 12 2.26 14.93 -27.29
CA ASP A 12 1.19 15.08 -26.31
C ASP A 12 -0.18 15.04 -27.02
N ALA A 13 -1.07 14.22 -26.47
CA ALA A 13 -2.41 14.02 -26.98
C ALA A 13 -3.29 15.21 -26.59
N GLY A 14 -3.22 16.27 -27.40
CA GLY A 14 -4.36 17.11 -27.73
C GLY A 14 -5.24 17.63 -26.59
N THR A 15 -4.71 18.39 -25.64
CA THR A 15 -5.42 19.52 -25.01
C THR A 15 -4.45 20.65 -24.61
N GLY A 16 -4.06 21.52 -25.56
CA GLY A 16 -3.89 22.95 -25.25
C GLY A 16 -2.53 23.58 -24.92
N SER A 17 -1.39 22.89 -24.77
CA SER A 17 -0.09 23.59 -24.58
C SER A 17 0.87 23.38 -25.76
N THR A 18 1.13 24.45 -26.53
CA THR A 18 1.87 24.42 -27.80
C THR A 18 3.37 24.68 -27.69
N ASN A 19 4.05 24.56 -26.54
CA ASN A 19 5.43 25.08 -26.42
C ASN A 19 6.39 24.34 -25.44
N LEU A 20 6.35 23.01 -25.35
CA LEU A 20 7.41 22.25 -24.66
C LEU A 20 8.52 21.84 -25.64
N ILE A 21 9.79 22.05 -25.26
CA ILE A 21 10.98 21.67 -26.03
C ILE A 21 11.91 20.81 -25.16
N THR A 22 12.56 19.82 -25.75
CA THR A 22 13.55 18.99 -25.06
C THR A 22 14.82 19.78 -24.76
N HIS A 23 15.33 19.65 -23.54
CA HIS A 23 16.62 20.19 -23.14
C HIS A 23 17.77 19.27 -23.63
N ALA A 24 18.83 19.86 -24.19
CA ALA A 24 19.92 19.10 -24.80
C ALA A 24 20.72 18.26 -23.79
N ASN A 25 20.85 18.75 -22.55
CA ASN A 25 21.51 18.03 -21.45
C ASN A 25 20.44 17.30 -20.60
N GLY A 26 20.35 15.98 -20.76
CA GLY A 26 19.46 15.07 -20.03
C GLY A 26 18.17 14.67 -20.74
N GLY A 27 17.71 15.42 -21.75
CA GLY A 27 16.57 15.03 -22.60
C GLY A 27 15.17 15.33 -22.03
N GLY A 28 15.07 15.90 -20.84
CA GLY A 28 13.78 16.31 -20.25
C GLY A 28 13.12 17.50 -20.92
N LEU A 29 11.88 17.77 -20.55
CA LEU A 29 11.04 18.79 -21.20
C LEU A 29 11.17 20.14 -20.51
N LYS A 30 11.24 21.22 -21.29
CA LYS A 30 11.09 22.58 -20.77
C LYS A 30 10.06 23.41 -21.55
N ALA A 31 9.36 24.31 -20.87
CA ALA A 31 8.53 25.32 -21.53
C ALA A 31 9.41 26.32 -22.30
N SER A 32 8.90 26.85 -23.42
CA SER A 32 9.58 27.91 -24.18
C SER A 32 9.78 29.19 -23.35
N THR A 33 8.95 29.40 -22.34
CA THR A 33 9.01 30.50 -21.38
C THR A 33 10.02 30.25 -20.25
N ALA A 34 10.47 29.01 -20.06
CA ALA A 34 11.43 28.63 -19.02
C ALA A 34 12.88 28.88 -19.48
N THR A 35 13.69 29.41 -18.57
CA THR A 35 15.11 29.71 -18.82
C THR A 35 15.98 28.63 -18.21
N VAL A 36 16.42 27.67 -19.04
CA VAL A 36 17.32 26.59 -18.63
C VAL A 36 18.67 26.77 -19.29
N ALA A 37 19.75 26.80 -18.50
CA ALA A 37 21.12 26.90 -19.00
C ALA A 37 21.58 25.56 -19.60
N SER A 38 22.42 25.60 -20.63
CA SER A 38 22.95 24.38 -21.26
C SER A 38 23.77 23.49 -20.31
N THR A 39 24.29 24.06 -19.22
CA THR A 39 25.04 23.36 -18.17
C THR A 39 24.14 22.64 -17.16
N ALA A 40 22.87 23.03 -17.04
CA ALA A 40 21.91 22.37 -16.16
C ALA A 40 21.49 21.01 -16.76
N TYR A 41 21.28 20.01 -15.92
CA TYR A 41 20.83 18.68 -16.35
C TYR A 41 19.33 18.52 -16.08
N ILE A 42 18.54 18.24 -17.12
CA ILE A 42 17.10 17.95 -16.99
C ILE A 42 16.86 16.52 -17.47
N GLY A 43 16.59 15.59 -16.56
CA GLY A 43 16.43 14.17 -16.86
C GLY A 43 15.23 13.86 -17.74
N PRO A 44 15.18 12.69 -18.41
CA PRO A 44 14.21 12.40 -19.48
C PRO A 44 12.73 12.55 -19.10
N ASN A 45 12.38 12.27 -17.84
CA ASN A 45 11.01 12.35 -17.33
C ASN A 45 10.74 13.65 -16.56
N ALA A 46 11.77 14.46 -16.30
CA ALA A 46 11.68 15.70 -15.56
C ALA A 46 11.14 16.85 -16.42
N ARG A 47 10.53 17.84 -15.76
CA ARG A 47 9.90 18.98 -16.43
C ARG A 47 10.27 20.31 -15.79
N VAL A 48 10.62 21.28 -16.62
CA VAL A 48 10.83 22.69 -16.23
C VAL A 48 9.82 23.58 -16.95
N LEU A 49 8.87 24.14 -16.21
CA LEU A 49 7.66 24.75 -16.77
C LEU A 49 7.58 26.24 -16.45
N ASP A 50 6.61 26.91 -17.08
CA ASP A 50 6.29 28.33 -16.86
C ASP A 50 7.51 29.23 -17.07
N TYR A 51 7.83 30.08 -16.10
CA TYR A 51 8.95 31.03 -16.11
C TYR A 51 10.09 30.58 -15.20
N ALA A 52 10.16 29.29 -14.84
CA ALA A 52 11.20 28.76 -13.99
C ALA A 52 12.59 28.93 -14.63
N VAL A 53 13.59 29.14 -13.78
CA VAL A 53 14.98 29.35 -14.14
C VAL A 53 15.84 28.25 -13.52
N VAL A 54 16.48 27.44 -14.35
CA VAL A 54 17.42 26.39 -13.89
C VAL A 54 18.76 26.65 -14.55
N LYS A 55 19.79 26.97 -13.78
CA LYS A 55 21.07 27.44 -14.33
C LYS A 55 22.27 26.86 -13.59
N GLU A 56 23.47 27.16 -14.10
CA GLU A 56 24.74 26.67 -13.54
C GLU A 56 24.77 25.13 -13.54
N ASN A 57 25.13 24.45 -12.45
CA ASN A 57 25.20 22.98 -12.37
C ASN A 57 23.95 22.36 -11.74
N ALA A 58 22.83 23.10 -11.65
CA ALA A 58 21.60 22.59 -11.07
C ALA A 58 21.04 21.39 -11.88
N ARG A 59 20.42 20.43 -11.19
CA ARG A 59 19.90 19.20 -11.77
C ARG A 59 18.41 19.01 -11.42
N VAL A 60 17.62 18.61 -12.42
CA VAL A 60 16.24 18.16 -12.24
C VAL A 60 16.16 16.74 -12.78
N GLU A 61 15.87 15.78 -11.93
CA GLU A 61 16.00 14.35 -12.19
C GLU A 61 14.66 13.62 -11.97
N ASP A 62 14.60 12.35 -12.38
CA ASP A 62 13.45 11.47 -12.23
C ASP A 62 12.16 12.11 -12.78
N ASN A 63 11.09 12.14 -11.99
CA ASN A 63 9.79 12.74 -12.32
C ASN A 63 9.60 14.13 -11.70
N ALA A 64 10.69 14.78 -11.25
CA ALA A 64 10.60 16.06 -10.57
C ALA A 64 10.07 17.16 -11.53
N VAL A 65 9.26 18.06 -10.97
CA VAL A 65 8.66 19.17 -11.71
C VAL A 65 9.08 20.49 -11.07
N VAL A 66 9.72 21.34 -11.86
CA VAL A 66 10.08 22.71 -11.48
C VAL A 66 9.22 23.67 -12.28
N SER A 67 8.43 24.54 -11.64
CA SER A 67 7.44 25.37 -12.33
C SER A 67 7.24 26.75 -11.67
N GLY A 68 6.35 27.58 -12.22
CA GLY A 68 6.12 28.96 -11.77
C GLY A 68 7.29 29.89 -12.12
N HIS A 69 7.88 30.51 -11.11
CA HIS A 69 9.05 31.41 -11.17
C HIS A 69 10.24 30.86 -10.37
N ALA A 70 10.27 29.55 -10.10
CA ALA A 70 11.29 28.94 -9.26
C ALA A 70 12.69 29.10 -9.89
N LEU A 71 13.68 29.41 -9.05
CA LEU A 71 15.08 29.56 -9.41
C LEU A 71 15.90 28.45 -8.76
N LEU A 72 16.44 27.54 -9.56
CA LEU A 72 17.44 26.55 -9.16
C LEU A 72 18.80 26.96 -9.74
N ARG A 73 19.83 27.04 -8.88
CA ARG A 73 21.19 27.46 -9.27
C ARG A 73 22.28 26.73 -8.49
N ASP A 74 23.54 27.07 -8.76
CA ASP A 74 24.74 26.41 -8.24
C ASP A 74 24.71 24.89 -8.53
N SER A 75 24.63 24.05 -7.50
CA SER A 75 24.56 22.58 -7.57
C SER A 75 23.28 22.03 -6.94
N ALA A 76 22.19 22.83 -6.93
CA ALA A 76 20.90 22.41 -6.39
C ALA A 76 20.29 21.24 -7.19
N ILE A 77 19.63 20.30 -6.50
CA ILE A 77 19.04 19.09 -7.08
C ILE A 77 17.56 18.98 -6.71
N ALA A 78 16.70 18.82 -7.71
CA ALA A 78 15.33 18.35 -7.53
C ALA A 78 15.19 16.95 -8.16
N ARG A 79 14.75 15.93 -7.39
CA ARG A 79 14.67 14.54 -7.87
C ARG A 79 13.49 13.76 -7.26
N GLY A 80 13.32 12.49 -7.62
CA GLY A 80 12.15 11.69 -7.26
C GLY A 80 10.87 12.22 -7.92
N ASN A 81 9.84 12.47 -7.11
CA ASN A 81 8.58 13.10 -7.51
C ASN A 81 8.45 14.52 -6.91
N ALA A 82 9.57 15.14 -6.53
CA ALA A 82 9.56 16.44 -5.87
C ALA A 82 8.95 17.53 -6.78
N LYS A 83 8.19 18.43 -6.16
CA LYS A 83 7.47 19.50 -6.86
C LYS A 83 7.93 20.85 -6.32
N ILE A 84 8.66 21.59 -7.16
CA ILE A 84 9.27 22.89 -6.82
C ILE A 84 8.58 23.97 -7.65
N ARG A 85 7.80 24.84 -7.02
CA ARG A 85 6.87 25.72 -7.74
C ARG A 85 6.91 27.16 -7.26
N GLU A 86 6.16 28.03 -7.93
CA GLU A 86 5.96 29.43 -7.52
C GLU A 86 7.30 30.19 -7.48
N HIS A 87 7.63 30.95 -6.45
CA HIS A 87 8.82 31.82 -6.39
C HIS A 87 9.97 31.23 -5.55
N VAL A 88 10.14 29.91 -5.57
CA VAL A 88 11.19 29.24 -4.79
C VAL A 88 12.59 29.62 -5.24
N LEU A 89 13.50 29.79 -4.29
CA LEU A 89 14.94 29.85 -4.52
C LEU A 89 15.60 28.60 -3.94
N MET A 90 16.19 27.77 -4.81
CA MET A 90 17.10 26.69 -4.43
C MET A 90 18.50 27.02 -4.96
N GLN A 91 19.49 27.05 -4.08
CA GLN A 91 20.87 27.40 -4.42
C GLN A 91 21.89 26.54 -3.67
N ASP A 92 23.18 26.80 -3.87
CA ASP A 92 24.29 26.03 -3.28
C ASP A 92 24.20 24.51 -3.59
N THR A 93 24.16 23.63 -2.60
CA THR A 93 24.14 22.15 -2.74
C THR A 93 22.83 21.56 -2.21
N THR A 94 21.74 22.31 -2.32
CA THR A 94 20.45 21.91 -1.75
C THR A 94 19.79 20.78 -2.52
N ILE A 95 19.03 19.94 -1.81
CA ILE A 95 18.37 18.77 -2.40
C ILE A 95 16.89 18.77 -2.01
N ALA A 96 15.99 18.69 -2.99
CA ALA A 96 14.59 18.36 -2.79
C ALA A 96 14.29 17.01 -3.48
N GLU A 97 13.78 16.03 -2.75
CA GLU A 97 13.61 14.65 -3.23
C GLU A 97 12.39 13.94 -2.64
N GLY A 98 12.16 12.69 -3.03
CA GLY A 98 10.98 11.93 -2.60
C GLY A 98 9.71 12.54 -3.20
N ASN A 99 8.70 12.78 -2.37
CA ASN A 99 7.45 13.47 -2.74
C ASN A 99 7.41 14.89 -2.13
N ALA A 100 8.57 15.49 -1.85
CA ALA A 100 8.68 16.81 -1.25
C ALA A 100 7.96 17.89 -2.08
N ARG A 101 7.32 18.84 -1.40
CA ARG A 101 6.63 19.98 -2.01
C ARG A 101 7.27 21.26 -1.51
N VAL A 102 7.83 22.05 -2.42
CA VAL A 102 8.46 23.33 -2.08
C VAL A 102 7.85 24.40 -2.97
N GLY A 103 7.30 25.46 -2.36
CA GLY A 103 6.64 26.52 -3.10
C GLY A 103 6.52 27.81 -2.30
N GLY A 104 5.58 28.68 -2.66
CA GLY A 104 5.49 30.04 -2.14
C GLY A 104 6.67 30.90 -2.61
N HIS A 105 7.35 31.52 -1.67
CA HIS A 105 8.60 32.27 -1.83
C HIS A 105 9.73 31.59 -1.03
N ALA A 106 9.67 30.26 -0.86
CA ALA A 106 10.59 29.56 0.02
C ALA A 106 12.04 29.58 -0.48
N TRP A 107 13.00 29.70 0.45
CA TRP A 107 14.44 29.71 0.17
C TRP A 107 15.14 28.51 0.79
N LEU A 108 15.78 27.70 -0.05
CA LEU A 108 16.63 26.59 0.33
C LEU A 108 18.07 26.95 -0.02
N MET A 109 18.94 27.01 0.99
CA MET A 109 20.34 27.41 0.85
C MET A 109 21.32 26.39 1.44
N GLN A 110 22.59 26.49 1.07
CA GLN A 110 23.72 25.70 1.57
C GLN A 110 23.58 24.18 1.32
N THR A 111 23.62 23.35 2.36
CA THR A 111 23.60 21.87 2.28
C THR A 111 22.26 21.28 2.72
N THR A 112 21.17 22.05 2.59
CA THR A 112 19.86 21.64 3.10
C THR A 112 19.20 20.57 2.26
N ARG A 113 18.34 19.78 2.90
CA ARG A 113 17.65 18.65 2.26
C ARG A 113 16.18 18.63 2.64
N VAL A 114 15.31 18.51 1.65
CA VAL A 114 13.87 18.33 1.79
C VAL A 114 13.50 16.99 1.18
N THR A 115 12.93 16.06 1.96
CA THR A 115 12.70 14.68 1.53
C THR A 115 11.34 14.15 2.00
N ASP A 116 11.02 12.92 1.59
CA ASP A 116 9.83 12.17 1.97
C ASP A 116 8.55 12.89 1.51
N ASN A 117 7.65 13.29 2.41
CA ASN A 117 6.43 14.03 2.09
C ASN A 117 6.47 15.48 2.59
N ALA A 118 7.64 15.96 3.02
CA ALA A 118 7.80 17.27 3.62
C ALA A 118 7.28 18.39 2.71
N THR A 119 6.63 19.38 3.33
CA THR A 119 6.06 20.53 2.64
C THR A 119 6.69 21.81 3.16
N ILE A 120 7.18 22.65 2.24
CA ILE A 120 7.64 24.00 2.53
C ILE A 120 6.81 24.96 1.68
N LYS A 121 6.05 25.81 2.37
CA LYS A 121 5.16 26.84 1.80
C LYS A 121 5.42 28.20 2.43
N GLY A 122 4.83 29.23 1.85
CA GLY A 122 5.04 30.62 2.28
C GLY A 122 6.43 31.13 1.91
N ALA A 123 6.96 32.07 2.67
CA ALA A 123 8.32 32.64 2.52
C ALA A 123 9.38 31.91 3.36
N ALA A 124 9.16 30.63 3.66
CA ALA A 124 9.99 29.88 4.61
C ALA A 124 11.43 29.67 4.11
N GLN A 125 12.41 29.72 5.01
CA GLN A 125 13.84 29.61 4.73
C GLN A 125 14.46 28.41 5.45
N VAL A 126 15.15 27.55 4.71
CA VAL A 126 15.99 26.48 5.27
C VAL A 126 17.43 26.73 4.84
N TYR A 127 18.35 26.74 5.81
CA TYR A 127 19.77 27.01 5.57
C TYR A 127 20.69 26.05 6.36
N GLY A 128 22.01 26.19 6.17
CA GLY A 128 23.02 25.36 6.81
C GLY A 128 22.96 23.91 6.34
N SER A 129 22.82 22.98 7.28
CA SER A 129 22.65 21.55 7.06
C SER A 129 21.27 21.05 7.49
N GLY A 130 20.27 21.94 7.54
CA GLY A 130 18.92 21.61 7.97
C GLY A 130 18.25 20.59 7.05
N VAL A 131 17.66 19.56 7.65
CA VAL A 131 16.90 18.52 6.94
C VAL A 131 15.42 18.60 7.32
N VAL A 132 14.56 18.82 6.33
CA VAL A 132 13.11 18.76 6.48
C VAL A 132 12.63 17.46 5.83
N SER A 133 12.06 16.56 6.61
CA SER A 133 11.80 15.16 6.24
C SER A 133 10.46 14.69 6.80
N GLY A 134 10.11 13.42 6.55
CA GLY A 134 8.84 12.84 6.97
C GLY A 134 7.64 13.64 6.49
N ASP A 135 6.83 14.12 7.44
CA ASP A 135 5.58 14.85 7.18
C ASP A 135 5.63 16.31 7.69
N ALA A 136 6.83 16.83 7.91
CA ALA A 136 7.03 18.20 8.39
C ALA A 136 6.45 19.25 7.43
N VAL A 137 5.81 20.28 7.99
CA VAL A 137 5.29 21.44 7.27
C VAL A 137 5.95 22.72 7.77
N LEU A 138 6.75 23.36 6.93
CA LEU A 138 7.18 24.75 7.16
C LEU A 138 6.28 25.70 6.37
N ASP A 139 5.75 26.72 7.03
CA ASP A 139 4.84 27.70 6.43
C ASP A 139 5.18 29.13 6.85
N GLY A 140 4.62 30.12 6.15
CA GLY A 140 4.80 31.53 6.45
C GLY A 140 6.26 31.98 6.31
N ASP A 141 6.75 32.81 7.24
CA ASP A 141 8.12 33.35 7.24
C ASP A 141 9.09 32.50 8.11
N SER A 142 8.81 31.19 8.22
CA SER A 142 9.55 30.25 9.06
C SER A 142 11.00 30.12 8.62
N THR A 143 11.96 30.26 9.53
CA THR A 143 13.39 30.16 9.23
C THR A 143 14.06 29.12 10.12
N THR A 144 14.73 28.11 9.54
CA THR A 144 15.40 27.04 10.32
C THR A 144 16.70 26.53 9.69
N GLY A 145 17.70 26.24 10.52
CA GLY A 145 18.87 25.43 10.15
C GLY A 145 18.90 24.06 10.81
N SER A 146 17.84 23.71 11.55
CA SER A 146 17.70 22.48 12.33
C SER A 146 16.89 21.43 11.56
N ASN A 147 17.03 20.17 11.97
CA ASN A 147 16.26 19.08 11.38
C ASN A 147 14.82 19.07 11.89
N MET A 148 13.89 18.77 11.00
CA MET A 148 12.47 18.59 11.29
C MET A 148 11.95 17.39 10.51
N SER A 149 11.21 16.50 11.18
CA SER A 149 10.64 15.29 10.57
C SER A 149 9.12 15.20 10.68
N ASN A 150 8.50 16.06 11.49
CA ASN A 150 7.04 16.11 11.68
C ASN A 150 6.62 17.47 12.27
N GLY A 151 5.33 17.78 12.21
CA GLY A 151 4.71 18.97 12.81
C GLY A 151 4.75 20.21 11.91
N PHE A 152 4.18 21.31 12.42
CA PHE A 152 4.13 22.62 11.75
C PHE A 152 5.10 23.59 12.40
N GLN A 153 5.80 24.39 11.59
CA GLN A 153 6.54 25.57 12.05
C GLN A 153 6.18 26.78 11.19
N PHE A 154 5.77 27.86 11.84
CA PHE A 154 5.51 29.17 11.21
C PHE A 154 6.15 30.30 12.02
N GLY A 155 6.28 31.49 11.41
CA GLY A 155 6.70 32.72 12.12
C GLY A 155 8.21 33.00 12.12
N TRP A 156 8.60 34.16 12.63
CA TRP A 156 9.96 34.72 12.51
C TRP A 156 10.82 34.49 13.76
N ALA A 157 12.11 34.17 13.60
CA ALA A 157 13.07 34.10 14.71
C ALA A 157 14.42 34.73 14.32
N TRP A 158 14.78 35.86 14.97
CA TRP A 158 16.11 36.47 14.90
C TRP A 158 16.66 36.65 16.32
N GLY A 159 17.93 36.31 16.57
CA GLY A 159 18.59 36.60 17.84
C GLY A 159 18.45 35.58 18.97
N GLY A 160 18.24 34.29 18.66
CA GLY A 160 18.27 33.22 19.67
C GLY A 160 16.96 33.04 20.46
N GLN A 161 15.88 33.71 20.05
CA GLN A 161 14.53 33.30 20.45
C GLN A 161 14.12 32.09 19.64
N ALA A 162 13.49 31.10 20.30
CA ALA A 162 12.88 29.99 19.58
C ALA A 162 11.80 30.57 18.64
N PRO A 163 11.69 30.09 17.40
CA PRO A 163 10.50 30.36 16.58
C PRO A 163 9.24 30.03 17.39
N GLU A 164 8.10 30.62 17.04
CA GLU A 164 6.81 30.05 17.43
C GLU A 164 6.67 28.68 16.76
N VAL A 165 7.43 27.70 17.27
CA VAL A 165 7.02 26.32 17.22
C VAL A 165 5.62 26.35 17.80
N ILE A 166 4.67 25.71 17.14
CA ILE A 166 3.35 25.49 17.72
C ILE A 166 3.49 24.46 18.86
N ALA A 167 4.37 24.71 19.84
CA ALA A 167 4.54 23.91 21.03
C ALA A 167 3.27 23.96 21.90
N SER A 168 2.38 24.93 21.66
CA SER A 168 1.03 24.99 22.26
C SER A 168 -0.05 24.23 21.48
N ARG A 169 0.21 23.76 20.24
CA ARG A 169 -0.75 22.97 19.45
C ARG A 169 -0.01 21.92 18.60
N THR A 170 0.06 20.70 19.10
CA THR A 170 0.54 19.55 18.34
C THR A 170 -0.40 19.31 17.16
N ALA A 171 0.10 19.46 15.93
CA ALA A 171 -0.66 19.15 14.73
C ALA A 171 -0.72 17.61 14.52
N PRO A 172 -1.86 17.07 14.06
CA PRO A 172 -1.96 15.68 13.63
C PRO A 172 -0.97 15.35 12.50
N ALA A 173 -0.46 14.12 12.48
CA ALA A 173 0.42 13.64 11.42
C ALA A 173 -0.26 13.78 10.03
N ARG A 174 0.51 14.21 9.03
CA ARG A 174 0.07 14.39 7.63
C ARG A 174 -1.11 15.34 7.44
N LEU A 175 -1.42 16.20 8.43
CA LEU A 175 -2.34 17.32 8.23
C LEU A 175 -1.68 18.37 7.33
N PHE A 176 -2.40 18.86 6.31
CA PHE A 176 -1.89 19.89 5.40
C PHE A 176 -2.51 21.27 5.66
N SER A 177 -3.80 21.30 5.94
CA SER A 177 -4.57 22.52 6.27
C SER A 177 -5.78 22.17 7.13
N SER A 178 -6.08 23.00 8.12
CA SER A 178 -7.25 22.87 8.99
C SER A 178 -8.00 24.19 9.01
N TYR A 179 -9.10 24.26 8.28
CA TYR A 179 -9.90 25.48 8.18
C TYR A 179 -10.90 25.51 9.32
N GLU A 180 -10.62 26.37 10.31
CA GLU A 180 -11.50 26.64 11.43
C GLU A 180 -12.37 27.86 11.15
N PHE A 181 -13.59 27.82 11.66
CA PHE A 181 -14.57 28.90 11.51
C PHE A 181 -14.84 29.57 12.85
N SER A 182 -13.92 29.47 13.81
CA SER A 182 -14.10 29.95 15.18
C SER A 182 -14.01 31.47 15.36
N SER A 183 -13.59 32.20 14.33
CA SER A 183 -13.54 33.67 14.37
C SER A 183 -14.05 34.29 13.08
N ALA A 184 -14.79 35.38 13.21
CA ALA A 184 -15.30 36.14 12.07
C ALA A 184 -14.15 36.73 11.27
N HIS A 185 -14.08 36.44 9.98
CA HIS A 185 -13.14 37.09 9.10
C HIS A 185 -13.78 37.43 7.74
N PRO A 186 -13.83 38.71 7.34
CA PRO A 186 -14.65 39.16 6.22
C PRO A 186 -14.15 38.73 4.84
N TYR A 187 -12.89 38.27 4.74
CA TYR A 187 -12.22 38.03 3.46
C TYR A 187 -11.63 36.63 3.28
N ALA A 188 -11.56 35.81 4.33
CA ALA A 188 -10.90 34.50 4.27
C ALA A 188 -11.27 33.61 5.47
N VAL A 189 -11.26 32.29 5.29
CA VAL A 189 -11.26 31.31 6.38
C VAL A 189 -9.82 31.05 6.81
N LYS A 190 -9.57 31.08 8.11
CA LYS A 190 -8.21 30.94 8.66
C LYS A 190 -7.78 29.47 8.71
N ASP A 191 -6.53 29.20 8.34
CA ASP A 191 -5.89 27.92 8.64
C ASP A 191 -5.42 27.94 10.11
N LYS A 192 -5.84 26.94 10.89
CA LYS A 192 -5.56 26.78 12.32
C LYS A 192 -4.07 26.66 12.62
N TYR A 193 -3.33 25.93 11.79
CA TYR A 193 -1.93 25.56 12.04
C TYR A 193 -0.95 26.22 11.07
N GLY A 194 -1.43 26.76 9.94
CA GLY A 194 -0.60 27.39 8.92
C GLY A 194 -1.06 28.81 8.59
N VAL A 195 -0.51 29.36 7.50
CA VAL A 195 -0.95 30.64 6.92
C VAL A 195 -1.64 30.45 5.56
N THR A 196 -2.12 29.24 5.30
CA THR A 196 -2.79 28.85 4.05
C THR A 196 -4.28 29.18 4.08
N ASP A 197 -4.59 30.43 4.42
CA ASP A 197 -5.96 30.94 4.52
C ASP A 197 -6.71 30.77 3.19
N ALA A 198 -8.01 30.46 3.25
CA ALA A 198 -8.87 30.29 2.09
C ALA A 198 -9.68 31.57 1.83
N PRO A 199 -9.42 32.35 0.75
CA PRO A 199 -10.18 33.55 0.45
C PRO A 199 -11.69 33.28 0.30
N LEU A 200 -12.52 34.16 0.88
CA LEU A 200 -13.98 34.07 0.82
C LEU A 200 -14.54 34.95 -0.30
N VAL A 201 -15.55 34.44 -0.99
CA VAL A 201 -16.29 35.13 -2.04
C VAL A 201 -17.78 35.14 -1.70
N GLY A 202 -18.46 36.25 -1.98
CA GLY A 202 -19.93 36.37 -1.84
C GLY A 202 -20.45 36.61 -0.42
N THR A 203 -19.57 36.91 0.54
CA THR A 203 -19.89 37.20 1.96
C THR A 203 -20.82 36.15 2.61
N PRO A 204 -20.39 34.88 2.70
CA PRO A 204 -21.11 33.88 3.49
C PRO A 204 -21.23 34.33 4.95
N THR A 205 -22.30 33.92 5.60
CA THR A 205 -22.63 34.38 6.96
C THR A 205 -21.83 33.58 7.97
N TRP A 206 -20.97 34.25 8.73
CA TRP A 206 -20.34 33.66 9.89
C TRP A 206 -21.28 33.75 11.09
N TRP A 207 -21.40 32.65 11.82
CA TRP A 207 -22.13 32.56 13.08
C TRP A 207 -21.14 32.35 14.21
N ALA A 208 -21.29 33.12 15.29
CA ALA A 208 -20.42 33.00 16.45
C ALA A 208 -20.62 31.68 17.20
N SER A 209 -21.86 31.21 17.26
CA SER A 209 -22.24 29.92 17.84
C SER A 209 -23.69 29.57 17.46
N ASP A 210 -24.05 28.29 17.54
CA ASP A 210 -25.44 27.81 17.60
C ASP A 210 -25.83 27.29 18.99
N GLY A 211 -25.06 27.66 20.03
CA GLY A 211 -25.26 27.26 21.42
C GLY A 211 -24.88 25.82 21.65
N ILE A 212 -23.68 25.42 21.24
CA ILE A 212 -23.43 24.58 20.05
C ILE A 212 -21.92 24.52 19.74
N ARG A 213 -21.61 24.69 18.47
CA ARG A 213 -20.25 24.87 17.99
C ARG A 213 -19.80 26.31 18.24
N ASP A 214 -18.50 26.49 18.47
CA ASP A 214 -17.88 27.81 18.65
C ASP A 214 -17.42 28.35 17.30
N GLY A 215 -18.39 28.64 16.43
CA GLY A 215 -18.18 29.31 15.15
C GLY A 215 -18.34 28.43 13.92
N PHE A 216 -19.16 28.85 12.96
CA PHE A 216 -19.33 28.14 11.67
C PHE A 216 -19.73 29.09 10.56
N LEU A 217 -19.57 28.64 9.30
CA LEU A 217 -19.87 29.45 8.13
C LEU A 217 -21.07 28.90 7.37
N SER A 218 -22.09 29.73 7.18
CA SER A 218 -23.29 29.42 6.41
C SER A 218 -23.25 30.01 5.00
N PHE A 219 -23.52 29.15 4.04
CA PHE A 219 -23.63 29.46 2.62
C PHE A 219 -25.10 29.42 2.20
N ASN A 220 -25.50 30.40 1.39
CA ASN A 220 -26.89 30.56 0.96
C ASN A 220 -27.27 29.75 -0.29
N GLY A 221 -26.34 28.97 -0.87
CA GLY A 221 -26.55 28.21 -2.11
C GLY A 221 -26.42 29.02 -3.40
N SER A 222 -25.94 30.27 -3.37
CA SER A 222 -25.84 31.13 -4.54
C SER A 222 -24.71 32.16 -4.43
N GLY A 223 -23.60 31.93 -5.13
CA GLY A 223 -22.53 32.91 -5.30
C GLY A 223 -21.57 33.03 -4.12
N GLN A 224 -21.70 32.17 -3.11
CA GLN A 224 -20.90 32.17 -1.89
C GLN A 224 -20.03 30.91 -1.81
N TYR A 225 -18.72 31.08 -1.62
CA TYR A 225 -17.75 29.98 -1.59
C TYR A 225 -16.40 30.43 -1.03
N ALA A 226 -15.55 29.47 -0.67
CA ALA A 226 -14.13 29.72 -0.34
C ALA A 226 -13.21 29.14 -1.42
N ILE A 227 -12.09 29.81 -1.68
CA ILE A 227 -11.05 29.34 -2.61
C ILE A 227 -9.98 28.61 -1.78
N LEU A 228 -9.84 27.31 -2.00
CA LEU A 228 -8.89 26.46 -1.29
C LEU A 228 -7.53 26.44 -2.00
N ASN A 229 -6.48 26.05 -1.28
CA ASN A 229 -5.13 26.03 -1.83
C ASN A 229 -5.00 25.03 -3.00
N ARG A 230 -4.33 25.43 -4.08
CA ARG A 230 -4.09 24.59 -5.26
C ARG A 230 -3.35 23.28 -4.94
N TRP A 231 -2.47 23.26 -3.95
CA TRP A 231 -1.63 22.10 -3.63
C TRP A 231 -2.39 20.91 -3.06
N HIS A 232 -3.66 21.09 -2.67
CA HIS A 232 -4.50 19.94 -2.29
C HIS A 232 -4.57 18.89 -3.42
N ASN A 233 -4.43 19.28 -4.69
CA ASN A 233 -4.37 18.31 -5.78
C ASN A 233 -3.00 17.67 -5.98
N ASP A 234 -1.92 18.15 -5.37
CA ASP A 234 -0.59 17.57 -5.59
C ASP A 234 -0.36 16.29 -4.77
N PHE A 235 -1.40 15.78 -4.10
CA PHE A 235 -1.29 14.59 -3.28
C PHE A 235 -1.42 13.31 -4.12
N HIS A 236 -0.73 12.26 -3.66
CA HIS A 236 -0.91 10.90 -4.18
C HIS A 236 -2.11 10.21 -3.53
N GLU A 237 -2.40 10.58 -2.28
CA GLU A 237 -3.44 10.05 -1.41
C GLU A 237 -3.97 11.20 -0.54
N MET A 238 -5.21 11.12 -0.08
CA MET A 238 -5.85 12.22 0.66
C MET A 238 -6.95 11.72 1.59
N THR A 239 -7.06 12.34 2.76
CA THR A 239 -8.24 12.27 3.63
C THR A 239 -8.79 13.69 3.84
N ILE A 240 -10.11 13.86 3.77
CA ILE A 240 -10.83 15.11 4.05
C ILE A 240 -11.85 14.84 5.15
N THR A 241 -11.96 15.75 6.12
CA THR A 241 -13.04 15.73 7.12
C THR A 241 -13.76 17.08 7.14
N ALA A 242 -15.08 17.08 7.34
CA ALA A 242 -15.89 18.28 7.47
C ALA A 242 -17.07 18.03 8.41
N SER A 243 -17.44 18.98 9.25
CA SER A 243 -18.72 19.00 9.96
C SER A 243 -19.71 19.83 9.13
N VAL A 244 -20.87 19.28 8.78
CA VAL A 244 -21.76 19.85 7.75
C VAL A 244 -23.22 19.80 8.19
N SER A 245 -23.92 20.93 8.18
CA SER A 245 -25.38 20.97 8.23
C SER A 245 -25.94 21.44 6.90
N TRP A 246 -26.68 20.57 6.22
CA TRP A 246 -27.23 20.87 4.90
C TRP A 246 -28.63 21.46 5.02
N ASN A 247 -28.89 22.62 4.39
CA ASN A 247 -30.20 23.28 4.45
C ASN A 247 -31.23 22.69 3.46
N GLY A 248 -30.86 21.64 2.72
CA GLY A 248 -31.69 21.07 1.67
C GLY A 248 -31.56 21.82 0.33
N GLY A 249 -32.50 21.57 -0.57
CA GLY A 249 -32.60 22.26 -1.87
C GLY A 249 -32.42 21.37 -3.09
N SER A 250 -31.90 21.97 -4.17
CA SER A 250 -31.65 21.34 -5.46
C SER A 250 -30.63 20.19 -5.39
N ASN A 251 -30.72 19.25 -6.33
CA ASN A 251 -29.74 18.19 -6.48
C ASN A 251 -28.39 18.77 -6.97
N ASN A 252 -27.29 18.07 -6.70
CA ASN A 252 -25.94 18.38 -7.17
C ASN A 252 -25.39 19.71 -6.63
N GLN A 253 -25.64 20.02 -5.35
CA GLN A 253 -24.91 21.08 -4.63
C GLN A 253 -23.50 20.60 -4.28
N ALA A 254 -22.48 21.40 -4.50
CA ALA A 254 -21.09 21.03 -4.22
C ALA A 254 -20.64 21.52 -2.84
N LEU A 255 -20.48 20.61 -1.88
CA LEU A 255 -19.94 20.94 -0.56
C LEU A 255 -18.46 21.35 -0.67
N PHE A 256 -17.68 20.59 -1.42
CA PHE A 256 -16.31 20.92 -1.80
C PHE A 256 -16.02 20.33 -3.17
N SER A 257 -15.06 20.93 -3.88
CA SER A 257 -14.55 20.38 -5.13
C SER A 257 -13.06 20.65 -5.32
N PHE A 258 -12.42 19.76 -6.07
CA PHE A 258 -11.02 19.84 -6.47
C PHE A 258 -10.88 19.44 -7.93
N GLY A 259 -10.06 20.16 -8.72
CA GLY A 259 -9.85 19.83 -10.12
C GLY A 259 -9.24 20.96 -10.95
N ASP A 260 -9.41 20.90 -12.27
CA ASP A 260 -8.84 21.85 -13.23
C ASP A 260 -9.81 22.96 -13.69
N GLY A 261 -11.00 23.02 -13.07
CA GLY A 261 -12.05 23.96 -13.44
C GLY A 261 -12.92 23.49 -14.60
N THR A 262 -12.78 22.23 -15.03
CA THR A 262 -13.64 21.57 -16.00
C THR A 262 -14.45 20.44 -15.34
N ALA A 263 -15.63 20.14 -15.89
CA ALA A 263 -16.41 18.98 -15.45
C ALA A 263 -15.77 17.63 -15.84
N ALA A 264 -14.72 17.63 -16.67
CA ALA A 264 -14.03 16.44 -17.15
C ALA A 264 -12.88 15.99 -16.23
N LYS A 265 -12.42 16.87 -15.33
CA LYS A 265 -11.38 16.60 -14.33
C LYS A 265 -11.74 17.28 -13.01
N GLN A 266 -12.58 16.61 -12.22
CA GLN A 266 -13.04 17.13 -10.94
C GLN A 266 -13.40 16.01 -9.98
N MET A 267 -13.03 16.19 -8.71
CA MET A 267 -13.61 15.51 -7.55
C MET A 267 -14.59 16.45 -6.87
N VAL A 268 -15.79 15.97 -6.55
CA VAL A 268 -16.82 16.76 -5.86
C VAL A 268 -17.63 15.90 -4.93
N PHE A 269 -17.86 16.38 -3.70
CA PHE A 269 -18.85 15.79 -2.81
C PHE A 269 -20.16 16.59 -2.89
N THR A 270 -21.28 15.87 -3.03
CA THR A 270 -22.62 16.43 -3.02
C THR A 270 -23.49 15.83 -1.90
N PRO A 271 -24.20 16.66 -1.11
CA PRO A 271 -25.14 16.18 -0.10
C PRO A 271 -26.31 15.37 -0.67
N LYS A 272 -26.68 15.62 -1.93
CA LYS A 272 -27.76 14.94 -2.65
C LYS A 272 -27.55 15.04 -4.16
N ASN A 273 -27.28 13.91 -4.80
CA ASN A 273 -27.17 13.77 -6.25
C ASN A 273 -28.56 13.67 -6.92
N GLY A 274 -28.57 13.44 -8.24
CA GLY A 274 -29.80 13.27 -9.03
C GLY A 274 -30.70 12.10 -8.58
N ALA A 275 -30.14 11.09 -7.93
CA ALA A 275 -30.85 9.91 -7.43
C ALA A 275 -31.34 10.05 -5.98
N GLY A 276 -31.09 11.20 -5.33
CA GLY A 276 -31.56 11.45 -3.96
C GLY A 276 -30.61 10.95 -2.86
N VAL A 277 -29.36 10.62 -3.19
CA VAL A 277 -28.34 10.14 -2.24
C VAL A 277 -27.14 11.07 -2.18
N CYS A 278 -26.41 11.13 -1.07
CA CYS A 278 -25.12 11.82 -1.04
C CYS A 278 -24.09 11.08 -1.90
N GLU A 279 -23.15 11.79 -2.51
CA GLU A 279 -22.21 11.21 -3.46
C GLU A 279 -20.88 11.94 -3.47
N LEU A 280 -19.79 11.19 -3.39
CA LEU A 280 -18.49 11.63 -3.87
C LEU A 280 -18.35 11.19 -5.33
N LYS A 281 -18.26 12.17 -6.23
CA LYS A 281 -18.10 11.97 -7.66
C LYS A 281 -16.71 12.40 -8.11
N ILE A 282 -15.99 11.51 -8.77
CA ILE A 282 -14.66 11.76 -9.31
C ILE A 282 -14.70 11.54 -10.83
N VAL A 283 -14.29 12.56 -11.60
CA VAL A 283 -14.20 12.50 -13.05
C VAL A 283 -12.75 12.73 -13.46
N SER A 284 -12.17 11.84 -14.25
CA SER A 284 -10.82 11.99 -14.81
C SER A 284 -10.69 11.28 -16.16
N GLY A 285 -10.20 11.99 -17.18
CA GLY A 285 -9.85 11.41 -18.48
C GLY A 285 -11.00 10.73 -19.23
N GLY A 286 -12.24 11.17 -19.00
CA GLY A 286 -13.46 10.57 -19.58
C GLY A 286 -14.10 9.46 -18.72
N ASN A 287 -13.46 9.04 -17.63
CA ASN A 287 -14.03 8.10 -16.66
C ASN A 287 -14.76 8.85 -15.55
N THR A 288 -15.84 8.26 -15.03
CA THR A 288 -16.60 8.77 -13.88
C THR A 288 -16.72 7.68 -12.83
N TYR A 289 -16.33 8.00 -11.59
CA TYR A 289 -16.42 7.14 -10.43
C TYR A 289 -17.41 7.77 -9.45
N ASN A 290 -18.48 7.04 -9.11
CA ASN A 290 -19.53 7.51 -8.20
C ASN A 290 -19.48 6.66 -6.92
N ILE A 291 -19.20 7.32 -5.81
CA ILE A 291 -19.18 6.72 -4.48
C ILE A 291 -20.39 7.30 -3.75
N ALA A 292 -21.52 6.65 -3.94
CA ALA A 292 -22.82 7.12 -3.50
C ALA A 292 -23.27 6.40 -2.23
N GLY A 293 -23.68 7.17 -1.21
CA GLY A 293 -24.28 6.65 0.01
C GLY A 293 -25.70 6.11 -0.23
N SER A 294 -26.37 5.68 0.85
CA SER A 294 -27.73 5.13 0.79
C SER A 294 -28.85 6.18 0.88
N SER A 295 -28.54 7.39 1.35
CA SER A 295 -29.48 8.51 1.47
C SER A 295 -28.80 9.85 1.25
N ALA A 296 -29.58 10.91 1.02
CA ALA A 296 -29.06 12.27 1.12
C ALA A 296 -28.59 12.55 2.56
N LEU A 297 -27.78 13.61 2.73
CA LEU A 297 -27.58 14.17 4.07
C LEU A 297 -28.94 14.63 4.64
N GLU A 298 -29.12 14.49 5.94
CA GLU A 298 -30.36 14.91 6.60
C GLU A 298 -30.41 16.44 6.68
N VAL A 299 -31.55 17.02 6.31
CA VAL A 299 -31.72 18.47 6.26
C VAL A 299 -31.69 19.05 7.68
N GLY A 300 -30.81 20.02 7.92
CA GLY A 300 -30.65 20.71 9.19
C GLY A 300 -29.84 19.93 10.24
N ARG A 301 -29.55 18.65 10.01
CA ARG A 301 -28.72 17.84 10.91
C ARG A 301 -27.24 18.06 10.59
N TRP A 302 -26.45 18.31 11.63
CA TRP A 302 -25.00 18.27 11.52
C TRP A 302 -24.53 16.83 11.31
N THR A 303 -23.73 16.62 10.27
CA THR A 303 -23.17 15.34 9.86
C THR A 303 -21.67 15.53 9.65
N ARG A 304 -20.84 14.64 10.21
CA ARG A 304 -19.40 14.62 9.93
C ARG A 304 -19.15 13.86 8.63
N VAL A 305 -18.75 14.56 7.58
CA VAL A 305 -18.42 13.97 6.28
C VAL A 305 -16.93 13.68 6.24
N GLY A 306 -16.57 12.43 5.94
CA GLY A 306 -15.20 11.98 5.71
C GLY A 306 -15.02 11.46 4.29
N VAL A 307 -13.92 11.81 3.62
CA VAL A 307 -13.56 11.26 2.30
C VAL A 307 -12.13 10.77 2.36
N LEU A 308 -11.87 9.57 1.86
CA LEU A 308 -10.54 8.94 1.81
C LEU A 308 -10.26 8.42 0.40
N LEU A 309 -9.12 8.81 -0.17
CA LEU A 309 -8.60 8.33 -1.45
C LEU A 309 -7.19 7.76 -1.23
N ASP A 310 -6.98 6.48 -1.52
CA ASP A 310 -5.67 5.81 -1.38
C ASP A 310 -4.94 5.58 -2.72
N GLY A 311 -5.54 6.03 -3.83
CA GLY A 311 -5.03 5.84 -5.19
C GLY A 311 -5.48 4.54 -5.86
N THR A 312 -6.22 3.69 -5.15
CA THR A 312 -6.90 2.49 -5.67
C THR A 312 -8.40 2.49 -5.37
N THR A 313 -8.80 3.06 -4.23
CA THR A 313 -10.14 3.06 -3.67
C THR A 313 -10.49 4.47 -3.21
N ALA A 314 -11.76 4.85 -3.40
CA ALA A 314 -12.34 6.05 -2.81
C ALA A 314 -13.46 5.62 -1.85
N SER A 315 -13.42 6.16 -0.62
CA SER A 315 -14.36 5.83 0.45
C SER A 315 -14.99 7.09 1.03
N LEU A 316 -16.30 7.04 1.25
CA LEU A 316 -17.12 8.08 1.86
C LEU A 316 -17.56 7.62 3.25
N TYR A 317 -17.37 8.46 4.24
CA TYR A 317 -17.74 8.24 5.63
C TYR A 317 -18.74 9.30 6.09
N LEU A 318 -19.72 8.91 6.90
CA LEU A 318 -20.70 9.80 7.53
C LEU A 318 -20.73 9.49 9.03
N ASP A 319 -20.51 10.49 9.86
CA ASP A 319 -20.46 10.38 11.33
C ASP A 319 -19.46 9.31 11.82
N GLY A 320 -18.39 9.09 11.05
CA GLY A 320 -17.35 8.09 11.30
C GLY A 320 -17.63 6.70 10.72
N ASP A 321 -18.87 6.43 10.29
CA ASP A 321 -19.24 5.16 9.65
C ASP A 321 -18.93 5.17 8.15
N LEU A 322 -18.44 4.04 7.60
CA LEU A 322 -18.27 3.90 6.15
C LEU A 322 -19.64 3.88 5.46
N ALA A 323 -19.95 4.95 4.71
CA ALA A 323 -21.21 5.11 4.00
C ALA A 323 -21.19 4.49 2.59
N ALA A 324 -20.06 4.57 1.90
CA ALA A 324 -19.87 3.94 0.58
C ALA A 324 -18.38 3.81 0.25
N SER A 325 -18.04 2.84 -0.61
CA SER A 325 -16.68 2.68 -1.14
C SER A 325 -16.73 2.10 -2.55
N ALA A 326 -15.79 2.50 -3.42
CA ALA A 326 -15.65 1.94 -4.75
C ALA A 326 -14.19 1.99 -5.24
N ALA A 327 -13.85 1.09 -6.16
CA ALA A 327 -12.59 1.14 -6.89
C ALA A 327 -12.49 2.46 -7.66
N CYS A 328 -11.41 3.18 -7.42
CA CYS A 328 -11.12 4.48 -8.01
C CYS A 328 -9.61 4.65 -8.14
N PRO A 329 -9.00 4.21 -9.26
CA PRO A 329 -7.56 4.32 -9.50
C PRO A 329 -7.16 5.74 -9.94
N VAL A 330 -7.79 6.77 -9.35
CA VAL A 330 -7.54 8.18 -9.63
C VAL A 330 -6.95 8.80 -8.37
N ARG A 331 -5.77 9.40 -8.51
CA ARG A 331 -5.11 10.15 -7.45
C ARG A 331 -5.51 11.62 -7.55
N PRO A 332 -5.45 12.41 -6.45
CA PRO A 332 -5.73 13.85 -6.51
C PRO A 332 -4.93 14.57 -7.62
N HIS A 333 -3.68 14.18 -7.86
CA HIS A 333 -2.84 14.79 -8.91
C HIS A 333 -3.30 14.49 -10.34
N ASP A 334 -4.04 13.41 -10.56
CA ASP A 334 -4.60 13.06 -11.87
C ASP A 334 -5.76 14.00 -12.28
N LEU A 335 -6.27 14.82 -11.35
CA LEU A 335 -7.34 15.80 -11.56
C LEU A 335 -6.84 17.15 -12.06
N LEU A 336 -5.52 17.35 -12.14
CA LEU A 336 -4.92 18.55 -12.69
C LEU A 336 -4.85 18.47 -14.23
N PRO A 337 -4.75 19.62 -14.93
CA PRO A 337 -4.18 19.62 -16.27
C PRO A 337 -2.80 18.95 -16.20
N ALA A 338 -2.36 18.31 -17.29
CA ALA A 338 -0.97 17.85 -17.33
C ALA A 338 -0.08 19.03 -16.93
N ASP A 339 0.87 18.84 -16.00
CA ASP A 339 1.85 19.86 -15.57
C ASP A 339 2.56 20.40 -16.84
N THR A 340 1.96 21.38 -17.52
CA THR A 340 2.30 21.79 -18.89
C THR A 340 2.34 23.30 -19.04
N THR A 341 1.58 24.04 -18.22
CA THR A 341 1.67 25.49 -17.92
C THR A 341 0.72 25.79 -16.74
N GLU A 342 0.96 26.85 -15.95
CA GLU A 342 0.13 27.33 -14.82
C GLU A 342 -1.35 27.54 -15.20
N THR A 343 -2.11 26.45 -15.28
CA THR A 343 -3.56 26.50 -15.30
C THR A 343 -3.98 26.46 -13.82
N PRO A 344 -4.75 27.44 -13.32
CA PRO A 344 -5.14 27.46 -11.93
C PRO A 344 -5.87 26.16 -11.56
N ALA A 345 -5.47 25.52 -10.47
CA ALA A 345 -6.31 24.49 -9.87
C ALA A 345 -7.56 25.16 -9.29
N HIS A 346 -8.72 24.55 -9.50
CA HIS A 346 -10.01 25.05 -9.04
C HIS A 346 -10.45 24.22 -7.83
N ASN A 347 -9.92 24.60 -6.67
CA ASN A 347 -10.27 24.00 -5.39
C ASN A 347 -11.20 24.94 -4.65
N PHE A 348 -12.38 24.46 -4.30
CA PHE A 348 -13.39 25.29 -3.67
C PHE A 348 -14.08 24.58 -2.51
N LEU A 349 -14.43 25.36 -1.50
CA LEU A 349 -15.45 25.01 -0.51
C LEU A 349 -16.76 25.68 -0.93
N ALA A 350 -17.87 24.96 -0.87
CA ALA A 350 -19.22 25.37 -1.24
C ALA A 350 -19.47 25.68 -2.74
N ARG A 351 -18.60 25.23 -3.64
CA ARG A 351 -18.73 25.38 -5.10
C ARG A 351 -18.09 24.22 -5.88
N GLY A 352 -18.54 23.99 -7.11
CA GLY A 352 -17.89 23.10 -8.09
C GLY A 352 -18.31 23.40 -9.54
N THR A 353 -17.49 22.99 -10.51
CA THR A 353 -17.74 23.22 -11.94
C THR A 353 -18.96 22.42 -12.39
N GLY A 354 -19.96 23.10 -12.97
CA GLY A 354 -21.20 22.46 -13.42
C GLY A 354 -22.12 21.99 -12.29
N MET A 355 -21.86 22.43 -11.04
CA MET A 355 -22.63 22.11 -9.85
C MET A 355 -23.39 23.33 -9.34
N GLN A 356 -24.38 23.12 -8.49
CA GLN A 356 -25.00 24.20 -7.71
C GLN A 356 -24.11 24.56 -6.53
N ASP A 357 -24.08 25.83 -6.12
CA ASP A 357 -23.36 26.26 -4.92
C ASP A 357 -24.06 25.67 -3.67
N PHE A 358 -23.31 25.36 -2.62
CA PHE A 358 -23.84 24.67 -1.44
C PHE A 358 -24.71 25.59 -0.56
N SER A 359 -25.85 25.07 -0.10
CA SER A 359 -26.74 25.73 0.85
C SER A 359 -26.70 24.98 2.19
N GLY A 360 -26.08 25.58 3.19
CA GLY A 360 -25.85 24.93 4.48
C GLY A 360 -24.71 25.56 5.25
N SER A 361 -24.43 25.00 6.42
CA SER A 361 -23.35 25.42 7.32
C SER A 361 -22.21 24.40 7.31
N ILE A 362 -20.97 24.90 7.40
CA ILE A 362 -19.76 24.08 7.44
C ILE A 362 -18.91 24.50 8.64
N ASP A 363 -18.34 23.51 9.32
CA ASP A 363 -17.35 23.63 10.37
C ASP A 363 -16.23 22.57 10.20
N GLU A 364 -15.10 22.74 10.88
CA GLU A 364 -13.98 21.78 10.98
C GLU A 364 -13.52 21.14 9.65
N PHE A 365 -13.22 21.95 8.64
CA PHE A 365 -12.83 21.45 7.32
C PHE A 365 -11.32 21.17 7.27
N ASN A 366 -10.93 19.90 7.45
CA ASN A 366 -9.53 19.47 7.50
C ASN A 366 -9.14 18.64 6.27
N ILE A 367 -7.92 18.83 5.79
CA ILE A 367 -7.37 18.09 4.65
C ILE A 367 -6.00 17.52 5.05
N TYR A 368 -5.86 16.22 4.86
CA TYR A 368 -4.66 15.43 5.13
C TYR A 368 -4.07 14.93 3.82
N SER A 369 -2.74 14.92 3.73
CA SER A 369 -1.99 14.41 2.58
C SER A 369 -1.77 12.89 2.63
N ALA A 370 -2.64 12.16 3.33
CA ALA A 370 -2.57 10.73 3.64
C ALA A 370 -3.93 10.06 3.46
N ALA A 371 -3.96 8.78 3.06
CA ALA A 371 -5.12 7.93 3.25
C ALA A 371 -5.09 7.34 4.66
N THR A 372 -5.75 8.01 5.61
CA THR A 372 -5.85 7.54 7.00
C THR A 372 -7.29 7.54 7.50
N THR A 373 -7.64 6.47 8.21
CA THR A 373 -8.93 6.30 8.88
C THR A 373 -8.93 6.81 10.32
N SER A 374 -7.76 7.05 10.92
CA SER A 374 -7.62 7.43 12.34
C SER A 374 -8.22 8.80 12.69
N VAL A 375 -8.50 9.63 11.68
CA VAL A 375 -9.06 10.98 11.81
C VAL A 375 -10.54 11.05 11.42
N LEU A 376 -11.11 9.92 10.99
CA LEU A 376 -12.49 9.82 10.55
C LEU A 376 -13.46 9.65 11.73
N THR A 377 -12.96 9.26 12.90
CA THR A 377 -13.69 9.13 14.17
C THR A 377 -13.47 10.35 15.08
N PRO A 378 -14.49 10.88 15.79
CA PRO A 378 -14.32 12.02 16.71
C PRO A 378 -13.36 11.73 17.88
N SER A 379 -12.76 12.77 18.47
CA SER A 379 -12.02 12.69 19.74
C SER A 379 -12.98 12.68 20.94
N SER A 380 -12.76 11.80 21.92
CA SER A 380 -13.64 11.61 23.08
C SER A 380 -13.47 12.68 24.17
N LEU A 381 -14.59 13.11 24.78
CA LEU A 381 -14.71 14.03 25.93
C LEU A 381 -13.77 13.69 27.12
N GLU A 382 -13.37 12.41 27.24
CA GLU A 382 -12.51 11.88 28.30
C GLU A 382 -11.03 12.29 28.18
N ALA A 383 -10.58 12.73 26.99
CA ALA A 383 -9.18 13.11 26.76
C ALA A 383 -8.78 14.44 27.44
N ASP A 384 -9.76 15.29 27.79
CA ASP A 384 -9.54 16.63 28.38
C ASP A 384 -9.93 16.72 29.87
N LEU A 385 -10.23 15.58 30.47
CA LEU A 385 -10.65 15.45 31.87
C LEU A 385 -9.43 15.53 32.79
N LEU A 386 -9.38 16.53 33.68
CA LEU A 386 -8.28 16.69 34.65
C LEU A 386 -8.50 15.86 35.92
N ALA A 387 -9.76 15.68 36.34
CA ALA A 387 -10.18 14.72 37.36
C ALA A 387 -11.68 14.42 37.28
N TRP A 388 -12.06 13.23 37.75
CA TRP A 388 -13.45 12.79 37.91
C TRP A 388 -13.60 11.96 39.19
N TYR A 389 -14.24 12.56 40.20
CA TYR A 389 -14.58 11.90 41.45
C TYR A 389 -16.04 11.46 41.40
N LYS A 390 -16.27 10.17 41.20
CA LYS A 390 -17.62 9.58 41.19
C LYS A 390 -18.27 9.63 42.57
N PHE A 391 -17.46 9.52 43.62
CA PHE A 391 -17.88 9.37 45.01
C PHE A 391 -18.73 8.11 45.25
N ASP A 392 -18.42 7.01 44.55
CA ASP A 392 -19.08 5.71 44.64
C ASP A 392 -18.38 4.70 45.55
N GLU A 393 -17.30 5.12 46.22
CA GLU A 393 -16.60 4.34 47.20
C GLU A 393 -17.47 4.08 48.44
N THR A 394 -17.25 2.93 49.09
CA THR A 394 -18.08 2.50 50.23
C THR A 394 -17.47 2.81 51.60
N SER A 395 -16.19 3.19 51.65
CA SER A 395 -15.45 3.47 52.90
C SER A 395 -14.07 4.05 52.61
N GLY A 396 -13.48 4.80 53.56
CA GLY A 396 -12.10 5.30 53.46
C GLY A 396 -12.02 6.81 53.58
N THR A 397 -10.80 7.34 53.41
CA THR A 397 -10.50 8.80 53.46
C THR A 397 -9.95 9.33 52.14
N VAL A 398 -10.11 8.57 51.05
CA VAL A 398 -9.65 8.91 49.70
C VAL A 398 -10.84 8.78 48.75
N ALA A 399 -10.99 9.75 47.86
CA ALA A 399 -11.86 9.65 46.69
C ALA A 399 -10.98 9.43 45.47
N ASP A 400 -11.19 8.31 44.78
CA ASP A 400 -10.38 7.87 43.67
C ASP A 400 -10.72 8.70 42.42
N ASP A 401 -9.70 9.09 41.66
CA ASP A 401 -9.90 9.76 40.38
C ASP A 401 -10.14 8.73 39.26
N SER A 402 -11.33 8.78 38.68
CA SER A 402 -11.73 7.95 37.53
C SER A 402 -11.27 8.51 36.17
N SER A 403 -10.51 9.62 36.15
CA SER A 403 -9.90 10.17 34.94
C SER A 403 -8.58 9.47 34.55
N PRO A 404 -8.09 9.64 33.31
CA PRO A 404 -6.78 9.13 32.91
C PRO A 404 -5.58 9.72 33.69
N ASN A 405 -5.78 10.79 34.48
CA ASN A 405 -4.72 11.53 35.15
C ASN A 405 -4.45 11.10 36.60
N ASN A 406 -5.25 10.17 37.16
CA ASN A 406 -5.05 9.53 38.47
C ASN A 406 -4.77 10.52 39.63
N SER A 407 -5.55 11.59 39.68
CA SER A 407 -5.46 12.71 40.62
C SER A 407 -6.32 12.51 41.88
N ASP A 408 -6.11 11.41 42.62
CA ASP A 408 -6.92 11.05 43.80
C ASP A 408 -7.01 12.18 44.84
N ALA A 409 -8.19 12.36 45.45
CA ALA A 409 -8.47 13.41 46.42
C ALA A 409 -8.53 12.88 47.86
N THR A 410 -8.15 13.71 48.83
CA THR A 410 -8.16 13.35 50.27
C THR A 410 -9.37 13.95 50.98
N LEU A 411 -10.09 13.12 51.76
CA LEU A 411 -11.21 13.55 52.60
C LEU A 411 -10.71 14.04 53.96
N VAL A 412 -11.22 15.20 54.42
CA VAL A 412 -10.83 15.85 55.67
C VAL A 412 -12.07 16.15 56.51
N ASN A 413 -11.96 15.96 57.83
CA ASN A 413 -12.99 16.17 58.86
C ASN A 413 -14.25 15.28 58.83
N GLY A 414 -14.36 14.40 57.83
CA GLY A 414 -15.23 13.22 57.90
C GLY A 414 -16.51 13.25 57.04
N PRO A 415 -16.47 13.72 55.78
CA PRO A 415 -17.60 13.54 54.89
C PRO A 415 -17.90 12.05 54.72
N ALA A 416 -19.18 11.70 54.74
CA ALA A 416 -19.64 10.32 54.88
C ALA A 416 -20.07 9.73 53.53
N TRP A 417 -19.56 8.54 53.20
CA TRP A 417 -19.98 7.78 52.02
C TRP A 417 -21.47 7.44 52.07
N ASN A 418 -22.19 7.74 51.00
CA ASN A 418 -23.64 7.58 50.88
C ASN A 418 -24.00 7.01 49.50
N SER A 419 -23.95 5.68 49.36
CA SER A 419 -24.44 4.89 48.20
C SER A 419 -24.38 5.61 46.83
N GLY A 420 -23.16 5.87 46.33
CA GLY A 420 -22.95 6.56 45.05
C GLY A 420 -22.91 8.09 45.14
N ALA A 421 -22.64 8.62 46.34
CA ALA A 421 -22.38 10.02 46.62
C ALA A 421 -21.57 10.17 47.92
N LEU A 422 -21.02 11.36 48.13
CA LEU A 422 -20.38 11.78 49.37
C LEU A 422 -21.25 12.80 50.08
N SER A 423 -21.61 12.55 51.34
CA SER A 423 -22.46 13.40 52.17
C SER A 423 -21.63 14.35 53.02
N PHE A 424 -21.97 15.63 52.93
CA PHE A 424 -21.37 16.73 53.68
C PHE A 424 -22.37 17.26 54.72
N ASP A 425 -21.92 17.46 55.95
CA ASP A 425 -22.78 17.80 57.10
C ASP A 425 -23.04 19.31 57.28
N GLY A 426 -22.36 20.16 56.51
CA GLY A 426 -22.46 21.61 56.60
C GLY A 426 -21.65 22.26 57.73
N ILE A 427 -20.79 21.51 58.41
CA ILE A 427 -20.03 21.99 59.58
C ILE A 427 -18.55 22.18 59.27
N ASP A 428 -17.84 21.15 58.82
CA ASP A 428 -16.38 21.23 58.59
C ASP A 428 -15.78 20.29 57.51
N ASP A 429 -16.63 19.58 56.76
CA ASP A 429 -16.23 18.60 55.74
C ASP A 429 -15.51 19.23 54.52
N ASP A 430 -14.39 18.62 54.09
CA ASP A 430 -13.56 19.13 52.99
C ASP A 430 -12.97 17.99 52.14
N VAL A 431 -12.96 18.16 50.82
CA VAL A 431 -12.30 17.24 49.88
C VAL A 431 -11.19 17.98 49.15
N GLN A 432 -9.97 17.49 49.35
CA GLN A 432 -8.73 18.11 48.92
C GLN A 432 -8.21 17.46 47.63
N THR A 433 -8.32 18.18 46.51
CA THR A 433 -7.84 17.69 45.20
C THR A 433 -6.40 18.13 44.92
N PRO A 434 -5.62 17.38 44.12
CA PRO A 434 -4.32 17.82 43.61
C PRO A 434 -4.43 18.57 42.27
N VAL A 435 -5.65 18.86 41.79
CA VAL A 435 -5.88 19.47 40.48
C VAL A 435 -5.58 20.97 40.53
N PRO A 436 -4.68 21.50 39.68
CA PRO A 436 -4.29 22.90 39.75
C PRO A 436 -5.41 23.87 39.32
N ASN A 437 -5.62 24.95 40.09
CA ASN A 437 -6.75 25.87 39.83
C ASN A 437 -6.63 26.60 38.48
N GLY A 438 -5.42 26.99 38.07
CA GLY A 438 -5.18 27.75 36.83
C GLY A 438 -5.39 26.96 35.53
N SER A 439 -5.42 25.63 35.59
CA SER A 439 -5.51 24.75 34.42
C SER A 439 -6.94 24.42 34.01
N VAL A 440 -7.94 24.84 34.80
CA VAL A 440 -9.34 24.41 34.66
C VAL A 440 -10.13 25.40 33.84
N ARG A 441 -11.16 24.91 33.15
CA ARG A 441 -12.09 25.70 32.34
C ARG A 441 -13.55 25.23 32.44
N THR A 442 -13.82 24.04 33.00
CA THR A 442 -15.18 23.59 33.36
C THR A 442 -15.20 22.82 34.69
N LEU A 443 -16.19 23.10 35.53
CA LEU A 443 -16.47 22.45 36.82
C LEU A 443 -17.91 21.96 36.85
N ALA A 444 -18.14 20.67 37.06
CA ALA A 444 -19.46 20.07 37.02
C ALA A 444 -19.67 19.06 38.16
N ALA A 445 -20.87 19.02 38.74
CA ALA A 445 -21.23 17.99 39.71
C ALA A 445 -22.75 17.81 39.80
N TRP A 446 -23.18 16.61 40.17
CA TRP A 446 -24.51 16.39 40.73
C TRP A 446 -24.51 16.79 42.20
N ILE A 447 -25.53 17.55 42.62
CA ILE A 447 -25.70 17.99 44.01
C ILE A 447 -27.11 17.70 44.54
N TYR A 448 -27.20 17.35 45.82
CA TYR A 448 -28.43 17.23 46.60
C TYR A 448 -28.35 18.18 47.80
N PRO A 449 -28.67 19.47 47.64
CA PRO A 449 -28.56 20.43 48.73
C PRO A 449 -29.69 20.25 49.75
N ARG A 450 -29.36 20.15 51.04
CA ARG A 450 -30.33 20.00 52.15
C ARG A 450 -30.68 21.32 52.81
N SER A 451 -29.75 22.27 52.80
CA SER A 451 -29.97 23.66 53.19
C SER A 451 -29.20 24.61 52.28
N SER A 452 -29.44 25.90 52.47
CA SER A 452 -28.60 26.96 51.91
C SER A 452 -28.64 28.14 52.88
N ASP A 453 -27.46 28.67 53.21
CA ASP A 453 -27.30 29.82 54.07
C ASP A 453 -27.95 31.10 53.50
N PRO A 454 -28.21 32.12 54.34
CA PRO A 454 -28.81 33.37 53.91
C PRO A 454 -28.06 34.06 52.75
N VAL A 455 -28.83 34.77 51.90
CA VAL A 455 -28.32 35.54 50.75
C VAL A 455 -27.12 36.41 51.15
N GLY A 456 -25.99 36.25 50.44
CA GLY A 456 -24.75 37.02 50.64
C GLY A 456 -23.55 36.18 51.05
N ASN A 457 -23.76 34.97 51.57
CA ASN A 457 -22.75 33.97 51.91
C ASN A 457 -22.68 32.86 50.85
N ILE A 458 -21.51 32.27 50.57
CA ILE A 458 -21.37 31.14 49.63
C ILE A 458 -20.97 29.86 50.36
N GLU A 459 -21.79 28.82 50.23
CA GLU A 459 -21.45 27.44 50.58
C GLU A 459 -20.92 26.76 49.31
N SER A 460 -19.59 26.67 49.17
CA SER A 460 -18.98 26.25 47.91
C SER A 460 -19.09 24.74 47.67
N VAL A 461 -19.45 24.39 46.44
CA VAL A 461 -19.35 23.02 45.91
C VAL A 461 -17.96 22.82 45.34
N PHE A 462 -17.45 23.79 44.57
CA PHE A 462 -16.04 23.87 44.16
C PHE A 462 -15.46 25.23 44.58
N ASP A 463 -14.27 25.23 45.16
CA ASP A 463 -13.54 26.44 45.55
C ASP A 463 -12.01 26.21 45.52
N CYS A 464 -11.22 27.21 45.90
CA CYS A 464 -9.77 27.12 45.94
C CYS A 464 -9.19 26.79 47.33
N ASP A 465 -7.93 26.33 47.37
CA ASP A 465 -7.31 25.69 48.53
C ASP A 465 -6.65 26.60 49.56
N ILE A 466 -6.47 27.90 49.27
CA ILE A 466 -5.73 28.84 50.13
C ILE A 466 -6.58 30.08 50.48
N PRO A 467 -6.82 30.35 51.79
CA PRO A 467 -7.49 31.55 52.28
C PRO A 467 -6.91 32.86 51.75
N GLY A 468 -7.75 33.66 51.08
CA GLY A 468 -7.42 34.99 50.60
C GLY A 468 -6.71 35.05 49.23
N GLN A 469 -6.62 33.94 48.50
CA GLN A 469 -6.09 33.89 47.12
C GLN A 469 -7.21 33.87 46.07
N TYR A 470 -6.86 34.29 44.84
CA TYR A 470 -7.79 34.33 43.71
C TYR A 470 -7.94 32.96 43.06
N GLY A 471 -9.18 32.54 42.83
CA GLY A 471 -9.52 31.23 42.27
C GLY A 471 -10.87 31.24 41.55
N THR A 472 -11.19 30.14 40.90
CA THR A 472 -12.50 29.93 40.23
C THR A 472 -13.29 28.84 40.96
N GLY A 473 -14.62 28.92 40.95
CA GLY A 473 -15.48 27.98 41.68
C GLY A 473 -16.96 28.34 41.65
N TRP A 474 -17.80 27.54 42.28
CA TRP A 474 -19.22 27.84 42.43
C TRP A 474 -19.83 27.14 43.67
N GLY A 475 -20.94 27.69 44.15
CA GLY A 475 -21.64 27.24 45.35
C GLY A 475 -23.04 27.83 45.46
N LEU A 476 -23.63 27.74 46.65
CA LEU A 476 -25.00 28.21 46.92
C LEU A 476 -25.03 29.44 47.83
N SER A 477 -25.96 30.36 47.56
CA SER A 477 -26.25 31.54 48.39
C SER A 477 -27.75 31.83 48.39
N GLY A 478 -28.41 31.70 49.53
CA GLY A 478 -29.85 31.97 49.67
C GLY A 478 -30.75 31.14 48.77
N GLY A 479 -30.34 29.91 48.42
CA GLY A 479 -31.04 29.02 47.48
C GLY A 479 -30.76 29.28 45.99
N PHE A 480 -29.78 30.12 45.67
CA PHE A 480 -29.36 30.41 44.29
C PHE A 480 -27.90 30.03 44.05
N ILE A 481 -27.55 29.70 42.81
CA ILE A 481 -26.16 29.45 42.40
C ILE A 481 -25.40 30.77 42.44
N ARG A 482 -24.23 30.75 43.08
CA ARG A 482 -23.27 31.86 43.10
C ARG A 482 -21.93 31.35 42.58
N VAL A 483 -21.34 32.09 41.66
CA VAL A 483 -20.08 31.73 41.01
C VAL A 483 -18.95 32.62 41.54
N ILE A 484 -17.78 32.04 41.73
CA ILE A 484 -16.52 32.71 42.05
C ILE A 484 -15.67 32.76 40.77
N LEU A 485 -15.32 33.97 40.34
CA LEU A 485 -14.46 34.22 39.20
C LEU A 485 -13.30 35.13 39.67
N ASP A 486 -12.15 34.53 39.93
CA ASP A 486 -10.96 35.14 40.55
C ASP A 486 -11.21 35.69 41.97
N ASN A 487 -11.56 36.98 42.07
CA ASN A 487 -11.87 37.67 43.32
C ASN A 487 -13.27 38.30 43.31
N GLN A 488 -14.09 37.94 42.33
CA GLN A 488 -15.42 38.49 42.15
C GLN A 488 -16.48 37.41 42.33
N PHE A 489 -17.61 37.82 42.91
CA PHE A 489 -18.79 36.99 43.00
C PHE A 489 -19.78 37.39 41.91
N TRP A 490 -20.33 36.38 41.26
CA TRP A 490 -21.47 36.50 40.37
C TRP A 490 -22.69 35.82 40.99
N ASP A 491 -23.63 36.65 41.45
CA ASP A 491 -24.95 36.22 41.91
C ASP A 491 -25.83 35.92 40.68
N THR A 492 -25.92 34.65 40.29
CA THR A 492 -26.49 34.26 38.99
C THR A 492 -28.01 34.43 38.91
N GLY A 493 -28.70 34.43 40.06
CA GLY A 493 -30.16 34.39 40.14
C GLY A 493 -30.78 33.05 39.73
N VAL A 494 -29.96 32.03 39.43
CA VAL A 494 -30.42 30.69 39.06
C VAL A 494 -30.75 29.89 40.33
N PRO A 495 -32.01 29.49 40.56
CA PRO A 495 -32.39 28.78 41.78
C PRO A 495 -31.94 27.32 41.74
N VAL A 496 -31.67 26.75 42.91
CA VAL A 496 -31.58 25.29 43.10
C VAL A 496 -32.77 24.79 43.90
N THR A 497 -33.18 23.55 43.65
CA THR A 497 -34.25 22.93 44.44
C THR A 497 -33.65 22.14 45.61
N LEU A 498 -34.04 22.48 46.85
CA LEU A 498 -33.59 21.75 48.03
C LEU A 498 -34.19 20.35 48.07
N ASN A 499 -33.43 19.39 48.61
CA ASN A 499 -33.81 17.99 48.76
C ASN A 499 -34.15 17.31 47.42
N GLN A 500 -33.47 17.72 46.35
CA GLN A 500 -33.57 17.12 45.03
C GLN A 500 -32.18 17.06 44.37
N TRP A 501 -31.91 15.95 43.69
CA TRP A 501 -30.72 15.83 42.85
C TRP A 501 -30.86 16.73 41.64
N GLN A 502 -29.85 17.55 41.39
CA GLN A 502 -29.72 18.35 40.18
C GLN A 502 -28.25 18.41 39.76
N HIS A 503 -27.99 18.49 38.47
CA HIS A 503 -26.64 18.66 37.94
C HIS A 503 -26.36 20.14 37.73
N VAL A 504 -25.21 20.61 38.18
CA VAL A 504 -24.78 22.00 37.97
C VAL A 504 -23.40 22.02 37.33
N ALA A 505 -23.24 22.83 36.29
CA ALA A 505 -21.95 23.04 35.65
C ALA A 505 -21.65 24.53 35.45
N LEU A 506 -20.37 24.88 35.64
CA LEU A 506 -19.77 26.16 35.29
C LEU A 506 -18.73 25.91 34.19
N ALA A 507 -18.92 26.49 33.01
CA ALA A 507 -17.93 26.47 31.92
C ALA A 507 -17.49 27.90 31.58
N TYR A 508 -16.22 28.13 31.28
CA TYR A 508 -15.74 29.45 30.86
C TYR A 508 -14.62 29.40 29.82
N ASP A 509 -14.73 30.23 28.78
CA ASP A 509 -13.91 30.21 27.56
C ASP A 509 -13.05 31.47 27.38
N ALA A 510 -12.33 31.91 28.42
CA ALA A 510 -11.50 33.13 28.42
C ALA A 510 -12.22 34.45 28.07
N THR A 511 -13.47 34.41 27.60
CA THR A 511 -14.28 35.57 27.22
C THR A 511 -15.66 35.57 27.87
N GLN A 512 -16.19 34.39 28.23
CA GLN A 512 -17.49 34.26 28.87
C GLN A 512 -17.51 33.11 29.89
N ALA A 513 -18.30 33.27 30.96
CA ALA A 513 -18.67 32.22 31.92
C ALA A 513 -20.16 31.85 31.74
N ARG A 514 -20.46 30.55 31.81
CA ARG A 514 -21.76 29.95 31.52
C ARG A 514 -22.14 28.97 32.64
N VAL A 515 -23.37 29.07 33.13
CA VAL A 515 -23.93 28.22 34.19
C VAL A 515 -25.08 27.38 33.64
N TYR A 516 -25.01 26.07 33.87
CA TYR A 516 -25.99 25.09 33.44
C TYR A 516 -26.61 24.40 34.64
N VAL A 517 -27.92 24.11 34.53
CA VAL A 517 -28.64 23.24 35.47
C VAL A 517 -29.33 22.15 34.66
N ASP A 518 -29.11 20.89 35.05
CA ASP A 518 -29.63 19.69 34.39
C ASP A 518 -29.38 19.70 32.86
N GLY A 519 -28.19 20.16 32.48
CA GLY A 519 -27.73 20.24 31.09
C GLY A 519 -28.29 21.41 30.29
N THR A 520 -29.15 22.22 30.88
CA THR A 520 -29.71 23.40 30.21
C THR A 520 -28.96 24.66 30.63
N LEU A 521 -28.51 25.48 29.68
CA LEU A 521 -27.89 26.77 29.96
C LEU A 521 -28.90 27.70 30.66
N GLN A 522 -28.55 28.19 31.86
CA GLN A 522 -29.42 29.05 32.67
C GLN A 522 -28.92 30.50 32.76
N ALA A 523 -27.60 30.73 32.73
CA ALA A 523 -27.04 32.07 32.85
C ALA A 523 -25.68 32.20 32.16
N THR A 524 -25.37 33.41 31.67
CA THR A 524 -24.10 33.77 31.04
C THR A 524 -23.58 35.09 31.61
N LEU A 525 -22.26 35.24 31.69
CA LEU A 525 -21.58 36.47 32.07
C LEU A 525 -20.31 36.65 31.24
N ASP A 526 -20.14 37.81 30.61
CA ASP A 526 -18.88 38.15 29.95
C ASP A 526 -17.76 38.22 30.99
N TYR A 527 -16.73 37.41 30.81
CA TYR A 527 -15.68 37.20 31.80
C TYR A 527 -14.36 36.86 31.12
N THR A 528 -13.34 37.65 31.41
CA THR A 528 -11.95 37.33 31.04
C THR A 528 -11.20 36.95 32.29
N GLN A 529 -10.63 35.74 32.29
CA GLN A 529 -9.92 35.21 33.45
C GLN A 529 -8.71 36.07 33.82
N GLY A 530 -8.68 36.52 35.07
CA GLY A 530 -7.56 37.22 35.68
C GLY A 530 -6.47 36.28 36.18
N GLY A 531 -5.53 36.81 36.96
CA GLY A 531 -4.45 36.01 37.54
C GLY A 531 -4.94 35.12 38.69
N VAL A 532 -5.33 33.89 38.39
CA VAL A 532 -5.55 32.82 39.39
C VAL A 532 -4.23 32.52 40.10
N THR A 533 -4.20 32.66 41.42
CA THR A 533 -2.99 32.44 42.24
C THR A 533 -3.08 31.22 43.15
N ALA A 534 -4.28 30.64 43.28
CA ALA A 534 -4.51 29.44 44.09
C ALA A 534 -3.82 28.20 43.51
N ALA A 535 -3.40 27.29 44.40
CA ALA A 535 -2.66 26.12 43.99
C ALA A 535 -3.60 25.02 43.45
N ASN A 536 -4.62 24.61 44.21
CA ASN A 536 -5.51 23.49 43.86
C ASN A 536 -7.00 23.75 44.20
N PHE A 537 -7.87 22.83 43.75
CA PHE A 537 -9.31 22.85 44.06
C PHE A 537 -9.66 22.13 45.38
N ARG A 538 -10.73 22.62 46.01
CA ARG A 538 -11.46 22.02 47.13
C ARG A 538 -12.89 21.73 46.72
N ILE A 539 -13.48 20.65 47.25
CA ILE A 539 -14.90 20.31 47.06
C ILE A 539 -15.61 20.31 48.43
N GLY A 540 -16.77 20.97 48.50
CA GLY A 540 -17.63 21.03 49.70
C GLY A 540 -17.28 22.10 50.75
N ARG A 541 -16.21 22.89 50.53
CA ARG A 541 -15.73 23.93 51.44
C ARG A 541 -15.54 25.26 50.72
N SER A 542 -16.01 26.35 51.32
CA SER A 542 -15.69 27.71 50.84
C SER A 542 -14.36 28.25 51.37
N ASN A 543 -13.68 29.00 50.51
CA ASN A 543 -12.49 29.77 50.85
C ASN A 543 -12.80 31.18 51.38
N ALA A 544 -13.95 31.75 51.00
CA ALA A 544 -14.31 33.12 51.31
C ALA A 544 -14.82 33.29 52.76
N ASN A 545 -15.50 32.29 53.29
CA ASN A 545 -16.03 32.22 54.66
C ASN A 545 -15.92 30.76 55.15
N ALA A 546 -15.88 30.51 56.47
CA ALA A 546 -15.85 29.15 57.05
C ALA A 546 -17.23 28.45 56.93
N LEU A 547 -17.70 28.30 55.70
CA LEU A 547 -19.00 27.76 55.34
C LEU A 547 -18.80 26.53 54.46
N PHE A 548 -19.65 25.54 54.69
CA PHE A 548 -19.51 24.20 54.17
C PHE A 548 -20.81 23.77 53.52
N PHE A 549 -20.72 23.04 52.43
CA PHE A 549 -21.87 22.53 51.72
C PHE A 549 -22.63 21.54 52.63
N HIS A 550 -23.95 21.71 52.77
CA HIS A 550 -24.79 20.75 53.50
C HIS A 550 -25.67 19.98 52.51
N GLY A 551 -25.27 18.74 52.20
CA GLY A 551 -25.92 17.95 51.16
C GLY A 551 -25.09 16.78 50.69
N ASP A 552 -25.52 16.13 49.60
CA ASP A 552 -24.73 15.08 48.93
C ASP A 552 -24.14 15.62 47.61
N ILE A 553 -22.93 15.20 47.26
CA ILE A 553 -22.28 15.48 45.97
C ILE A 553 -21.90 14.14 45.32
N ARG A 554 -22.07 14.01 44.00
CA ARG A 554 -21.55 12.89 43.20
C ARG A 554 -21.10 13.35 41.81
N ASP A 555 -20.33 12.53 41.12
CA ASP A 555 -19.85 12.78 39.76
C ASP A 555 -19.23 14.18 39.59
N ALA A 556 -18.35 14.56 40.51
CA ALA A 556 -17.61 15.81 40.43
C ALA A 556 -16.52 15.72 39.35
N LYS A 557 -16.68 16.48 38.26
CA LYS A 557 -15.79 16.49 37.10
C LYS A 557 -15.13 17.85 36.91
N ILE A 558 -13.84 17.82 36.57
CA ILE A 558 -13.00 18.99 36.35
C ILE A 558 -12.34 18.85 34.97
N TYR A 559 -12.58 19.80 34.06
CA TYR A 559 -12.03 19.76 32.70
C TYR A 559 -11.00 20.87 32.46
N GLY A 560 -9.98 20.54 31.66
CA GLY A 560 -8.93 21.48 31.23
C GLY A 560 -9.37 22.43 30.12
N ARG A 561 -10.54 22.20 29.53
CA ARG A 561 -11.15 23.04 28.49
C ARG A 561 -12.58 23.45 28.83
N ALA A 562 -13.04 24.52 28.19
CA ALA A 562 -14.44 24.91 28.25
C ALA A 562 -15.23 23.83 27.47
N VAL A 563 -16.11 23.12 28.17
CA VAL A 563 -17.00 22.14 27.57
C VAL A 563 -18.14 22.91 26.92
N ASN A 564 -18.45 22.60 25.67
CA ASN A 564 -19.49 23.31 24.93
C ASN A 564 -20.89 22.80 25.33
N ASP A 565 -21.93 23.52 24.91
CA ASP A 565 -23.30 23.28 25.35
C ASP A 565 -23.83 21.86 25.03
N LEU A 566 -23.34 21.19 23.97
CA LEU A 566 -23.78 19.83 23.56
C LEU A 566 -23.10 18.82 24.47
N GLU A 567 -21.80 19.01 24.65
CA GLU A 567 -21.00 18.17 25.51
C GLU A 567 -21.46 18.30 26.97
N ILE A 568 -22.05 19.44 27.39
CA ILE A 568 -22.64 19.57 28.73
C ILE A 568 -23.81 18.60 28.94
N LEU A 569 -24.61 18.28 27.92
CA LEU A 569 -25.62 17.21 28.02
C LEU A 569 -24.96 15.84 28.25
N GLU A 570 -23.79 15.59 27.68
CA GLU A 570 -22.97 14.39 27.91
C GLU A 570 -22.29 14.44 29.29
N VAL A 571 -21.96 15.60 29.84
CA VAL A 571 -21.46 15.73 31.22
C VAL A 571 -22.54 15.36 32.23
N VAL A 572 -23.78 15.83 32.02
CA VAL A 572 -24.94 15.68 32.92
C VAL A 572 -25.48 14.27 32.96
N ASN A 573 -25.71 13.67 31.78
CA ASN A 573 -26.31 12.35 31.67
C ASN A 573 -25.30 11.22 31.92
N GLY A 574 -24.05 11.58 32.27
CA GLY A 574 -22.88 10.75 32.03
C GLY A 574 -22.57 10.73 30.54
N ALA A 575 -21.29 10.56 30.17
CA ALA A 575 -21.01 10.15 28.81
C ALA A 575 -21.77 8.82 28.68
N VAL A 576 -22.88 8.80 27.97
CA VAL A 576 -23.39 7.53 27.51
C VAL A 576 -22.32 7.17 26.49
N ALA A 577 -21.29 6.42 26.88
CA ALA A 577 -20.38 5.89 25.89
C ALA A 577 -21.27 5.19 24.86
N ALA A 578 -20.99 5.36 23.56
CA ALA A 578 -21.63 4.49 22.59
C ALA A 578 -21.47 3.05 23.11
N PRO A 579 -22.54 2.23 23.16
CA PRO A 579 -22.54 1.00 23.95
C PRO A 579 -21.26 0.21 23.67
N SER A 580 -20.39 0.04 24.65
CA SER A 580 -19.09 -0.62 24.48
C SER A 580 -19.23 -2.14 24.32
N LEU A 581 -20.37 -2.69 24.75
CA LEU A 581 -20.74 -4.08 24.57
C LEU A 581 -21.61 -4.26 23.33
N ALA A 582 -21.28 -5.31 22.56
CA ALA A 582 -22.12 -5.73 21.46
C ALA A 582 -23.35 -6.49 22.00
N PRO A 583 -24.53 -6.35 21.37
CA PRO A 583 -25.64 -7.26 21.59
C PRO A 583 -25.18 -8.72 21.45
N GLN A 584 -25.58 -9.57 22.39
CA GLN A 584 -25.12 -10.96 22.44
C GLN A 584 -26.18 -11.92 21.92
N ASN A 585 -25.75 -13.14 21.62
CA ASN A 585 -26.65 -14.24 21.23
C ASN A 585 -27.63 -13.87 20.10
N LEU A 586 -27.18 -13.02 19.15
CA LEU A 586 -27.98 -12.73 17.96
C LEU A 586 -28.28 -14.06 17.26
N ALA A 587 -29.56 -14.34 17.11
CA ALA A 587 -30.08 -15.50 16.44
C ALA A 587 -31.01 -15.04 15.32
N ALA A 588 -30.78 -15.55 14.13
CA ALA A 588 -31.65 -15.35 12.99
C ALA A 588 -32.46 -16.62 12.75
N THR A 589 -33.77 -16.56 13.00
CA THR A 589 -34.69 -17.69 12.88
C THR A 589 -35.53 -17.53 11.61
N PRO A 590 -35.35 -18.38 10.59
CA PRO A 590 -36.14 -18.29 9.37
C PRO A 590 -37.60 -18.71 9.60
N GLY A 591 -38.54 -17.87 9.16
CA GLY A 591 -39.98 -18.14 9.14
C GLY A 591 -40.53 -18.29 7.72
N THR A 592 -41.85 -18.23 7.55
CA THR A 592 -42.51 -18.33 6.24
C THR A 592 -42.56 -16.98 5.54
N GLY A 593 -41.50 -16.64 4.79
CA GLY A 593 -41.42 -15.37 4.05
C GLY A 593 -40.87 -14.19 4.86
N GLU A 594 -40.38 -14.44 6.07
CA GLU A 594 -39.68 -13.46 6.93
C GLU A 594 -38.56 -14.13 7.73
N ILE A 595 -37.56 -13.37 8.17
CA ILE A 595 -36.51 -13.81 9.10
C ILE A 595 -36.70 -13.08 10.41
N THR A 596 -37.01 -13.81 11.48
CA THR A 596 -37.12 -13.25 12.82
C THR A 596 -35.75 -13.25 13.49
N LEU A 597 -35.22 -12.06 13.78
CA LEU A 597 -34.05 -11.85 14.59
C LEU A 597 -34.45 -11.71 16.06
N THR A 598 -33.67 -12.34 16.94
CA THR A 598 -33.71 -12.15 18.40
C THR A 598 -32.29 -12.03 18.92
N TRP A 599 -32.06 -11.15 19.88
CA TRP A 599 -30.76 -11.01 20.54
C TRP A 599 -30.95 -10.74 22.03
N ASP A 600 -29.87 -10.89 22.79
CA ASP A 600 -29.80 -10.39 24.16
C ASP A 600 -29.32 -8.93 24.13
N PRO A 601 -29.88 -8.07 25.00
CA PRO A 601 -29.45 -6.68 25.10
C PRO A 601 -27.97 -6.59 25.44
N ALA A 602 -27.31 -5.53 24.98
CA ALA A 602 -25.92 -5.23 25.35
C ALA A 602 -25.80 -4.89 26.84
N ASN A 603 -26.89 -4.39 27.45
CA ASN A 603 -26.97 -3.93 28.84
C ASN A 603 -25.94 -2.84 29.15
N ASP A 604 -25.75 -1.92 28.20
CA ASP A 604 -24.71 -0.91 28.21
C ASP A 604 -25.25 0.45 27.75
N GLY A 605 -26.39 0.84 28.34
CA GLY A 605 -27.00 2.17 28.14
C GLY A 605 -27.65 2.38 26.77
N GLU A 606 -27.94 1.31 26.02
CA GLU A 606 -28.56 1.41 24.70
C GLU A 606 -30.01 1.94 24.76
N SER A 607 -30.35 2.81 23.81
CA SER A 607 -31.70 3.39 23.65
C SER A 607 -32.51 2.67 22.56
N TRP A 608 -31.84 2.07 21.58
CA TRP A 608 -32.43 1.30 20.48
C TRP A 608 -31.35 0.43 19.80
N TYR A 609 -31.73 -0.38 18.82
CA TYR A 609 -30.83 -1.23 18.06
C TYR A 609 -30.91 -0.98 16.55
N ALA A 610 -29.76 -0.90 15.89
CA ALA A 610 -29.66 -0.87 14.43
C ALA A 610 -29.45 -2.29 13.91
N VAL A 611 -30.42 -2.80 13.14
CA VAL A 611 -30.27 -4.07 12.44
C VAL A 611 -29.63 -3.82 11.08
N ARG A 612 -28.49 -4.44 10.83
CA ARG A 612 -27.78 -4.39 9.56
C ARG A 612 -27.78 -5.76 8.91
N ARG A 613 -27.82 -5.80 7.59
CA ARG A 613 -27.95 -6.99 6.74
C ARG A 613 -26.99 -6.91 5.57
N SER A 614 -26.34 -8.02 5.25
CA SER A 614 -25.56 -8.22 4.03
C SER A 614 -25.97 -9.53 3.36
N THR A 615 -25.70 -9.65 2.06
CA THR A 615 -25.73 -10.94 1.37
C THR A 615 -24.33 -11.56 1.28
N THR A 616 -23.32 -10.91 1.86
CA THR A 616 -21.91 -11.35 1.88
C THR A 616 -21.45 -11.54 3.34
N PRO A 617 -20.88 -12.69 3.71
CA PRO A 617 -20.35 -12.92 5.06
C PRO A 617 -19.28 -11.88 5.42
N GLY A 618 -19.36 -11.29 6.62
CA GLY A 618 -18.43 -10.26 7.06
C GLY A 618 -18.70 -8.86 6.50
N GLY A 619 -19.73 -8.69 5.66
CA GLY A 619 -20.19 -7.41 5.13
C GLY A 619 -19.71 -7.07 3.72
N PRO A 620 -19.92 -5.81 3.25
CA PRO A 620 -20.46 -4.67 4.00
C PRO A 620 -21.94 -4.87 4.36
N TYR A 621 -22.33 -4.48 5.59
CA TYR A 621 -23.70 -4.59 6.08
C TYR A 621 -24.48 -3.29 5.85
N LEU A 622 -25.61 -3.40 5.15
CA LEU A 622 -26.54 -2.29 4.88
C LEU A 622 -27.65 -2.26 5.93
N PRO A 623 -28.34 -1.13 6.17
CA PRO A 623 -29.50 -1.12 7.06
C PRO A 623 -30.60 -2.09 6.59
N ALA A 624 -31.03 -2.99 7.48
CA ALA A 624 -32.20 -3.84 7.28
C ALA A 624 -33.47 -3.18 7.83
N SER A 625 -33.31 -2.25 8.78
CA SER A 625 -34.38 -1.55 9.47
C SER A 625 -33.98 -0.12 9.85
N GLY A 626 -34.98 0.68 10.27
CA GLY A 626 -34.75 1.86 11.11
C GLY A 626 -34.51 1.47 12.58
N ALA A 627 -34.69 2.42 13.51
CA ALA A 627 -34.45 2.18 14.93
C ALA A 627 -35.39 1.13 15.53
N VAL A 628 -34.83 0.07 16.15
CA VAL A 628 -35.59 -1.01 16.79
C VAL A 628 -35.51 -0.85 18.32
N ALA A 629 -36.64 -0.58 18.97
CA ALA A 629 -36.69 -0.28 20.41
C ALA A 629 -36.66 -1.51 21.34
N GLY A 630 -36.67 -2.73 20.79
CA GLY A 630 -36.68 -3.99 21.55
C GLY A 630 -35.68 -4.99 20.97
N THR A 631 -35.56 -6.17 21.57
CA THR A 631 -34.53 -7.15 21.20
C THR A 631 -34.97 -8.19 20.17
N THR A 632 -35.94 -7.82 19.34
CA THR A 632 -36.42 -8.64 18.22
C THR A 632 -36.79 -7.79 17.02
N PHE A 633 -36.55 -8.31 15.82
CA PHE A 633 -36.89 -7.68 14.56
C PHE A 633 -37.33 -8.75 13.55
N SER A 634 -38.43 -8.51 12.81
CA SER A 634 -38.82 -9.39 11.71
C SER A 634 -38.47 -8.73 10.39
N ASP A 635 -37.46 -9.26 9.72
CA ASP A 635 -37.12 -8.85 8.35
C ASP A 635 -38.09 -9.52 7.38
N THR A 636 -38.98 -8.73 6.78
CA THR A 636 -39.98 -9.19 5.82
C THR A 636 -39.58 -8.93 4.38
N ASP A 637 -38.47 -8.22 4.14
CA ASP A 637 -38.00 -7.81 2.82
C ASP A 637 -36.87 -8.75 2.36
N VAL A 638 -37.17 -10.04 2.43
CA VAL A 638 -36.21 -11.14 2.33
C VAL A 638 -36.70 -12.14 1.30
N THR A 639 -35.84 -12.43 0.32
CA THR A 639 -36.17 -13.34 -0.77
C THR A 639 -35.80 -14.77 -0.38
N PRO A 640 -36.71 -15.76 -0.50
CA PRO A 640 -36.40 -17.17 -0.25
C PRO A 640 -35.20 -17.63 -1.09
N GLY A 641 -34.27 -18.35 -0.46
CA GLY A 641 -33.05 -18.81 -1.12
C GLY A 641 -31.85 -17.83 -1.06
N ILE A 642 -32.02 -16.62 -0.54
CA ILE A 642 -30.91 -15.70 -0.25
C ILE A 642 -30.50 -15.82 1.22
N THR A 643 -29.23 -16.15 1.47
CA THR A 643 -28.66 -16.07 2.83
C THR A 643 -28.42 -14.61 3.16
N TYR A 644 -29.06 -14.17 4.22
CA TYR A 644 -28.86 -12.84 4.77
C TYR A 644 -28.05 -12.96 6.05
N HIS A 645 -26.97 -12.19 6.10
CA HIS A 645 -26.05 -12.06 7.23
C HIS A 645 -26.43 -10.81 8.00
N TYR A 646 -26.81 -10.98 9.26
CA TYR A 646 -27.25 -9.91 10.13
C TYR A 646 -26.23 -9.63 11.21
N VAL A 647 -26.04 -8.36 11.48
CA VAL A 647 -25.45 -7.89 12.73
C VAL A 647 -26.39 -6.90 13.36
N VAL A 648 -26.43 -6.90 14.69
CA VAL A 648 -27.21 -5.93 15.45
C VAL A 648 -26.25 -5.09 16.27
N ILE A 649 -26.48 -3.79 16.23
CA ILE A 649 -25.66 -2.80 16.92
C ILE A 649 -26.54 -2.13 17.97
N ALA A 650 -26.07 -2.11 19.21
CA ALA A 650 -26.66 -1.32 20.27
C ALA A 650 -26.36 0.16 20.02
N VAL A 651 -27.37 1.03 20.15
CA VAL A 651 -27.23 2.46 19.85
C VAL A 651 -27.84 3.30 20.96
N ASN A 652 -27.16 4.37 21.35
CA ASN A 652 -27.69 5.40 22.24
C ASN A 652 -27.48 6.79 21.63
N SER A 653 -27.77 7.84 22.41
CA SER A 653 -27.63 9.24 21.97
C SER A 653 -26.21 9.62 21.54
N SER A 654 -25.20 8.84 21.93
CA SER A 654 -23.78 9.14 21.68
C SER A 654 -23.16 8.29 20.58
N GLY A 655 -23.89 7.31 20.03
CA GLY A 655 -23.47 6.56 18.85
C GLY A 655 -23.68 5.05 18.91
N ASN A 656 -23.07 4.37 17.93
CA ASN A 656 -23.14 2.94 17.71
C ASN A 656 -22.11 2.19 18.55
N GLY A 657 -22.53 1.11 19.20
CA GLY A 657 -21.63 0.14 19.81
C GLY A 657 -20.98 -0.83 18.82
N PRO A 658 -20.16 -1.78 19.28
CA PRO A 658 -19.67 -2.83 18.42
C PRO A 658 -20.82 -3.72 17.94
N ALA A 659 -20.70 -4.20 16.70
CA ALA A 659 -21.65 -5.14 16.13
C ALA A 659 -21.64 -6.47 16.89
N SER A 660 -22.82 -7.07 17.05
CA SER A 660 -22.94 -8.46 17.52
C SER A 660 -22.10 -9.41 16.66
N ALA A 661 -21.84 -10.61 17.18
CA ALA A 661 -21.46 -11.71 16.31
C ALA A 661 -22.49 -11.84 15.18
N GLU A 662 -22.01 -12.08 13.95
CA GLU A 662 -22.88 -12.22 12.79
C GLU A 662 -23.79 -13.44 12.96
N ALA A 663 -25.08 -13.24 12.74
CA ALA A 663 -26.05 -14.32 12.62
C ALA A 663 -26.56 -14.35 11.20
N SER A 664 -26.52 -15.51 10.55
CA SER A 664 -27.08 -15.67 9.22
C SER A 664 -28.34 -16.52 9.27
N ALA A 665 -29.29 -16.19 8.41
CA ALA A 665 -30.44 -17.04 8.14
C ALA A 665 -30.81 -16.97 6.67
N ILE A 666 -31.43 -18.04 6.21
CA ILE A 666 -31.99 -18.19 4.88
C ILE A 666 -33.43 -18.65 5.04
N ILE A 667 -34.37 -17.91 4.46
CA ILE A 667 -35.75 -18.40 4.36
C ILE A 667 -35.73 -19.56 3.39
N SER A 668 -36.01 -20.74 3.93
CA SER A 668 -36.23 -21.91 3.10
C SER A 668 -37.56 -21.73 2.36
N PRO A 669 -37.61 -21.93 1.02
CA PRO A 669 -38.89 -22.04 0.34
C PRO A 669 -39.70 -23.17 1.00
N VAL A 670 -40.96 -22.90 1.36
CA VAL A 670 -41.81 -23.90 2.02
C VAL A 670 -42.14 -24.99 0.99
N TRP A 671 -41.78 -26.25 1.27
CA TRP A 671 -42.43 -27.39 0.63
C TRP A 671 -42.56 -28.61 1.53
N ASN A 672 -43.71 -29.26 1.35
CA ASN A 672 -44.25 -30.37 2.12
C ASN A 672 -44.11 -31.67 1.33
N ASN A 673 -43.36 -32.68 1.79
CA ASN A 673 -43.77 -34.04 1.47
C ASN A 673 -43.26 -35.14 2.40
N SER A 674 -44.08 -36.19 2.43
CA SER A 674 -44.15 -37.31 3.36
C SER A 674 -43.28 -38.48 2.89
N ALA A 675 -42.66 -39.19 3.83
CA ALA A 675 -41.75 -40.30 3.58
C ALA A 675 -42.43 -41.60 3.12
N GLY A 676 -41.71 -42.37 2.28
CA GLY A 676 -41.84 -43.83 2.19
C GLY A 676 -41.80 -44.36 0.76
N THR A 677 -40.71 -45.04 0.37
CA THR A 677 -40.69 -46.22 -0.55
C THR A 677 -39.29 -46.75 -0.94
N GLY A 678 -38.17 -46.18 -0.49
CA GLY A 678 -36.86 -46.81 -0.74
C GLY A 678 -36.39 -46.79 -2.20
N LEU A 679 -37.03 -46.00 -3.04
CA LEU A 679 -36.50 -45.49 -4.31
C LEU A 679 -36.54 -43.98 -4.19
N TRP A 680 -35.38 -43.35 -4.03
CA TRP A 680 -35.26 -41.90 -3.94
C TRP A 680 -35.41 -41.31 -5.36
N ASN A 681 -36.65 -41.06 -5.75
CA ASN A 681 -36.97 -40.26 -6.92
C ASN A 681 -37.06 -38.79 -6.46
N THR A 682 -35.98 -38.03 -6.67
CA THR A 682 -35.89 -36.63 -6.25
C THR A 682 -36.50 -35.72 -7.31
N THR A 683 -37.81 -35.51 -7.29
CA THR A 683 -38.40 -34.40 -8.06
C THR A 683 -38.13 -33.02 -7.44
N ASP A 684 -37.45 -32.94 -6.28
CA ASP A 684 -37.12 -31.70 -5.58
C ASP A 684 -35.67 -31.76 -5.02
N ALA A 685 -34.70 -31.24 -5.77
CA ALA A 685 -33.27 -31.40 -5.50
C ALA A 685 -32.67 -30.31 -4.57
N ASN A 686 -33.16 -30.19 -3.32
CA ASN A 686 -32.50 -29.35 -2.30
C ASN A 686 -32.25 -30.13 -1.00
N TRP A 687 -31.00 -30.18 -0.54
CA TRP A 687 -30.57 -30.93 0.65
C TRP A 687 -30.82 -30.08 1.91
N THR A 688 -32.10 -29.98 2.30
CA THR A 688 -32.59 -29.10 3.38
C THR A 688 -33.52 -29.88 4.32
N GLY A 689 -33.01 -30.42 5.45
CA GLY A 689 -33.83 -31.11 6.48
C GLY A 689 -33.07 -32.11 7.37
N THR A 690 -33.72 -32.65 8.43
CA THR A 690 -33.17 -33.58 9.44
C THR A 690 -33.55 -35.06 9.26
N THR A 691 -34.11 -35.47 8.12
CA THR A 691 -34.45 -36.88 7.84
C THR A 691 -33.40 -37.65 7.06
N TRP A 692 -32.17 -37.14 7.02
CA TRP A 692 -31.01 -37.90 6.63
C TRP A 692 -30.15 -38.15 7.87
N THR A 693 -29.97 -39.42 8.22
CA THR A 693 -29.03 -39.82 9.27
C THR A 693 -27.62 -39.48 8.80
N ASP A 694 -26.93 -38.66 9.57
CA ASP A 694 -25.49 -38.41 9.43
C ASP A 694 -24.75 -39.75 9.28
N GLY A 695 -23.95 -39.87 8.22
CA GLY A 695 -23.27 -41.11 7.84
C GLY A 695 -24.06 -42.11 6.98
N ALA A 696 -25.11 -41.69 6.26
CA ALA A 696 -25.71 -42.48 5.19
C ALA A 696 -25.19 -42.05 3.79
N ASP A 697 -25.35 -42.90 2.77
CA ASP A 697 -25.09 -42.53 1.37
C ASP A 697 -26.05 -41.42 0.89
N ALA A 698 -25.54 -40.46 0.12
CA ALA A 698 -26.31 -39.46 -0.60
C ALA A 698 -26.25 -39.75 -2.11
N VAL A 699 -27.40 -39.96 -2.76
CA VAL A 699 -27.47 -40.30 -4.19
C VAL A 699 -28.31 -39.26 -4.93
N PHE A 700 -27.72 -38.59 -5.92
CA PHE A 700 -28.38 -37.66 -6.83
C PHE A 700 -28.57 -38.36 -8.19
N ALA A 701 -29.80 -38.73 -8.52
CA ALA A 701 -30.13 -39.43 -9.76
C ALA A 701 -31.51 -38.97 -10.27
N HIS A 702 -31.56 -37.87 -11.02
CA HIS A 702 -32.81 -37.35 -11.58
C HIS A 702 -32.94 -37.50 -13.10
N THR A 703 -34.17 -37.36 -13.60
CA THR A 703 -34.55 -37.59 -15.02
C THR A 703 -34.81 -36.31 -15.82
N ALA A 704 -34.77 -35.12 -15.20
CA ALA A 704 -35.01 -33.83 -15.85
C ALA A 704 -33.72 -33.02 -16.13
N ALA A 705 -33.83 -32.01 -16.99
CA ALA A 705 -32.72 -31.20 -17.47
C ALA A 705 -32.25 -30.15 -16.44
N ALA A 706 -30.94 -30.16 -16.14
CA ALA A 706 -30.14 -29.21 -15.35
C ALA A 706 -30.71 -28.77 -13.98
N GLU A 707 -30.01 -29.10 -12.90
CA GLU A 707 -30.43 -28.81 -11.52
C GLU A 707 -29.36 -28.08 -10.71
N THR A 708 -29.80 -27.23 -9.79
CA THR A 708 -28.94 -26.63 -8.77
C THR A 708 -29.21 -27.33 -7.45
N VAL A 709 -28.16 -27.82 -6.80
CA VAL A 709 -28.19 -28.46 -5.47
C VAL A 709 -27.56 -27.51 -4.46
N THR A 710 -28.37 -26.87 -3.63
CA THR A 710 -27.86 -26.01 -2.56
C THR A 710 -27.61 -26.83 -1.28
N VAL A 711 -26.37 -26.82 -0.78
CA VAL A 711 -26.00 -27.41 0.51
C VAL A 711 -26.27 -26.38 1.62
N SER A 712 -27.23 -26.67 2.50
CA SER A 712 -27.62 -25.78 3.59
C SER A 712 -27.04 -26.24 4.94
N GLY A 713 -26.19 -25.42 5.57
CA GLY A 713 -25.46 -25.81 6.79
C GLY A 713 -24.42 -26.91 6.53
N SER A 714 -23.56 -27.19 7.51
CA SER A 714 -22.55 -28.25 7.38
C SER A 714 -23.22 -29.63 7.31
N ARG A 715 -22.94 -30.42 6.27
CA ARG A 715 -23.48 -31.78 6.05
C ARG A 715 -22.36 -32.82 6.02
N SER A 716 -22.64 -34.05 6.44
CA SER A 716 -21.67 -35.15 6.52
C SER A 716 -22.25 -36.49 6.02
N ALA A 717 -21.76 -37.00 4.89
CA ALA A 717 -22.22 -38.23 4.25
C ALA A 717 -21.25 -39.39 4.44
N ASP A 718 -21.72 -40.64 4.29
CA ASP A 718 -20.80 -41.75 4.10
C ASP A 718 -20.20 -41.67 2.68
N ALA A 719 -20.99 -41.90 1.63
CA ALA A 719 -20.60 -41.62 0.26
C ALA A 719 -21.59 -40.69 -0.46
N VAL A 720 -21.08 -39.83 -1.35
CA VAL A 720 -21.90 -39.03 -2.26
C VAL A 720 -21.79 -39.60 -3.67
N LYS A 721 -22.92 -39.81 -4.34
CA LYS A 721 -22.99 -40.37 -5.69
C LYS A 721 -23.86 -39.48 -6.57
N ILE A 722 -23.31 -38.95 -7.65
CA ILE A 722 -24.02 -38.07 -8.59
C ILE A 722 -24.16 -38.81 -9.93
N GLY A 723 -25.37 -38.90 -10.48
CA GLY A 723 -25.65 -39.45 -11.81
C GLY A 723 -25.87 -40.97 -11.90
N ASN A 724 -26.31 -41.63 -10.83
CA ASN A 724 -26.57 -43.10 -10.79
C ASN A 724 -27.91 -43.54 -11.46
N GLY A 725 -28.44 -42.77 -12.42
CA GLY A 725 -29.76 -42.99 -13.06
C GLY A 725 -29.67 -43.24 -14.56
N SER A 726 -30.79 -43.38 -15.28
CA SER A 726 -30.82 -43.71 -16.73
C SER A 726 -30.60 -42.52 -17.70
N ASN A 727 -30.49 -41.28 -17.20
CA ASN A 727 -30.48 -40.03 -17.99
C ASN A 727 -29.33 -39.06 -17.59
N ASN A 728 -28.82 -38.25 -18.55
CA ASN A 728 -27.79 -37.21 -18.34
C ASN A 728 -28.38 -35.88 -17.83
N ALA A 729 -28.03 -35.45 -16.62
CA ALA A 729 -28.38 -34.13 -16.07
C ALA A 729 -27.12 -33.37 -15.59
N ASN A 730 -27.11 -32.05 -15.77
CA ASN A 730 -26.08 -31.17 -15.20
C ASN A 730 -26.46 -30.82 -13.76
N TYR A 731 -25.51 -30.76 -12.84
CA TYR A 731 -25.72 -30.38 -11.45
C TYR A 731 -24.81 -29.22 -11.07
N THR A 732 -25.34 -28.19 -10.43
CA THR A 732 -24.54 -27.11 -9.82
C THR A 732 -24.66 -27.18 -8.30
N PHE A 733 -23.58 -27.47 -7.59
CA PHE A 733 -23.52 -27.45 -6.13
C PHE A 733 -22.94 -26.13 -5.62
N ALA A 734 -23.61 -25.54 -4.64
CA ALA A 734 -23.20 -24.31 -3.97
C ALA A 734 -23.69 -24.30 -2.51
N GLY A 735 -23.12 -23.46 -1.65
CA GLY A 735 -23.61 -23.23 -0.29
C GLY A 735 -22.59 -23.51 0.81
N SER A 736 -23.03 -24.13 1.91
CA SER A 736 -22.20 -24.41 3.09
C SER A 736 -21.23 -25.60 2.87
N SER A 737 -20.68 -26.18 3.93
CA SER A 737 -19.72 -27.29 3.81
C SER A 737 -20.36 -28.67 3.67
N LEU A 738 -19.71 -29.53 2.89
CA LEU A 738 -20.04 -30.94 2.72
C LEU A 738 -18.83 -31.80 3.06
N ALA A 739 -18.95 -32.67 4.05
CA ALA A 739 -18.00 -33.72 4.35
C ALA A 739 -18.50 -35.09 3.83
N ALA A 740 -17.61 -35.92 3.29
CA ALA A 740 -17.95 -37.31 3.00
C ALA A 740 -16.72 -38.23 3.03
N ASN A 741 -16.91 -39.55 3.07
CA ASN A 741 -15.79 -40.47 2.89
C ASN A 741 -15.35 -40.57 1.42
N SER A 742 -16.28 -40.44 0.49
CA SER A 742 -15.97 -40.39 -0.94
C SER A 742 -17.05 -39.64 -1.72
N LEU A 743 -16.68 -39.14 -2.89
CA LEU A 743 -17.61 -38.58 -3.86
C LEU A 743 -17.37 -39.20 -5.23
N THR A 744 -18.41 -39.81 -5.80
CA THR A 744 -18.37 -40.40 -7.14
C THR A 744 -19.31 -39.66 -8.09
N LEU A 745 -18.79 -39.17 -9.21
CA LEU A 745 -19.56 -38.63 -10.32
C LEU A 745 -19.67 -39.71 -11.40
N GLN A 746 -20.87 -40.21 -11.65
CA GLN A 746 -21.16 -41.18 -12.70
C GLN A 746 -21.96 -40.51 -13.82
N GLY A 747 -21.64 -40.83 -15.07
CA GLY A 747 -22.49 -40.51 -16.23
C GLY A 747 -23.05 -41.81 -16.81
N VAL A 748 -24.15 -41.75 -17.56
CA VAL A 748 -24.90 -42.94 -18.03
C VAL A 748 -24.70 -43.22 -19.51
N GLY A 749 -24.51 -44.49 -19.87
CA GLY A 749 -24.79 -45.06 -21.21
C GLY A 749 -23.65 -45.06 -22.25
N ASP A 750 -23.73 -46.01 -23.18
CA ASP A 750 -22.82 -46.27 -24.33
C ASP A 750 -22.94 -45.25 -25.49
N ASN A 751 -23.33 -44.00 -25.21
CA ASN A 751 -23.81 -43.11 -26.27
C ASN A 751 -22.73 -42.18 -26.84
N HIS A 752 -22.20 -42.60 -27.99
CA HIS A 752 -21.22 -41.93 -28.84
C HIS A 752 -21.63 -40.54 -29.41
N LEU A 753 -22.74 -39.91 -29.00
CA LEU A 753 -23.34 -38.76 -29.75
C LEU A 753 -24.08 -37.66 -28.93
N GLY A 754 -23.76 -37.37 -27.66
CA GLY A 754 -24.38 -36.24 -26.92
C GLY A 754 -23.58 -35.78 -25.69
N THR A 755 -23.61 -34.48 -25.37
CA THR A 755 -22.81 -33.81 -24.31
C THR A 755 -22.81 -34.55 -22.96
N ASN A 756 -21.63 -34.77 -22.38
CA ASN A 756 -21.46 -35.33 -21.04
C ASN A 756 -22.17 -34.46 -19.98
N PRO A 757 -22.77 -35.05 -18.94
CA PRO A 757 -23.34 -34.29 -17.84
C PRO A 757 -22.22 -33.55 -17.09
N THR A 758 -22.45 -32.30 -16.70
CA THR A 758 -21.49 -31.48 -15.95
C THR A 758 -21.93 -31.33 -14.50
N ALA A 759 -21.06 -31.67 -13.56
CA ALA A 759 -21.16 -31.26 -12.17
C ALA A 759 -20.31 -30.00 -11.96
N THR A 760 -20.90 -28.92 -11.47
CA THR A 760 -20.21 -27.67 -11.16
C THR A 760 -20.23 -27.45 -9.66
N PHE A 761 -19.08 -27.30 -9.03
CA PHE A 761 -18.94 -26.83 -7.66
C PHE A 761 -18.57 -25.36 -7.70
N ASN A 762 -19.46 -24.50 -7.21
CA ASN A 762 -19.29 -23.05 -7.22
C ASN A 762 -19.57 -22.50 -5.83
N ASP A 763 -18.52 -22.00 -5.17
CA ASP A 763 -18.55 -21.56 -3.77
C ASP A 763 -18.96 -22.67 -2.78
N LEU A 764 -18.42 -23.88 -2.95
CA LEU A 764 -18.65 -25.03 -2.07
C LEU A 764 -17.37 -25.40 -1.29
N ALA A 765 -17.51 -25.67 0.01
CA ALA A 765 -16.45 -26.27 0.83
C ALA A 765 -16.65 -27.80 0.94
N LEU A 766 -15.87 -28.60 0.19
CA LEU A 766 -15.96 -30.05 0.14
C LEU A 766 -14.75 -30.69 0.84
N THR A 767 -14.99 -31.51 1.86
CA THR A 767 -13.94 -32.27 2.56
C THR A 767 -14.19 -33.77 2.41
N LEU A 768 -13.29 -34.47 1.73
CA LEU A 768 -13.35 -35.92 1.57
C LEU A 768 -12.22 -36.58 2.36
N THR A 769 -12.53 -37.65 3.10
CA THR A 769 -11.50 -38.49 3.72
C THR A 769 -10.91 -39.52 2.75
N GLY A 770 -11.52 -39.66 1.56
CA GLY A 770 -11.09 -40.50 0.45
C GLY A 770 -11.18 -39.79 -0.90
N ASP A 771 -11.41 -40.54 -1.96
CA ASP A 771 -11.28 -40.05 -3.34
C ASP A 771 -12.47 -39.23 -3.84
N LEU A 772 -12.17 -38.22 -4.67
CA LEU A 772 -13.10 -37.60 -5.62
C LEU A 772 -12.99 -38.32 -6.97
N ALA A 773 -13.80 -39.36 -7.13
CA ALA A 773 -13.85 -40.16 -8.35
C ALA A 773 -14.80 -39.51 -9.36
N VAL A 774 -14.25 -38.92 -10.42
CA VAL A 774 -15.06 -38.52 -11.59
C VAL A 774 -15.20 -39.73 -12.53
N GLY A 775 -16.26 -39.80 -13.32
CA GLY A 775 -16.56 -40.91 -14.24
C GLY A 775 -16.76 -40.35 -15.65
N ARG A 776 -17.90 -40.67 -16.29
CA ARG A 776 -18.31 -40.15 -17.60
C ARG A 776 -18.87 -38.71 -17.56
N ALA A 777 -18.67 -37.98 -16.47
CA ALA A 777 -19.20 -36.63 -16.25
C ALA A 777 -18.08 -35.59 -16.34
N ASN A 778 -18.39 -34.38 -16.78
CA ASN A 778 -17.50 -33.24 -16.59
C ASN A 778 -17.60 -32.74 -15.15
N LEU A 779 -16.50 -32.22 -14.61
CA LEU A 779 -16.45 -31.56 -13.32
C LEU A 779 -15.88 -30.15 -13.51
N VAL A 780 -16.57 -29.13 -13.04
CA VAL A 780 -16.07 -27.76 -12.97
C VAL A 780 -15.98 -27.36 -11.51
N ILE A 781 -14.80 -26.93 -11.06
CA ILE A 781 -14.55 -26.43 -9.73
C ILE A 781 -14.20 -24.95 -9.89
N GLY A 782 -15.12 -24.07 -9.50
CA GLY A 782 -15.02 -22.62 -9.71
C GLY A 782 -15.45 -21.79 -8.50
N GLY A 783 -15.55 -20.48 -8.70
CA GLY A 783 -15.77 -19.52 -7.61
C GLY A 783 -14.65 -19.57 -6.56
N ASN A 784 -15.04 -19.51 -5.28
CA ASN A 784 -14.14 -19.65 -4.13
C ASN A 784 -14.23 -21.05 -3.49
N SER A 785 -14.57 -22.08 -4.28
CA SER A 785 -14.71 -23.44 -3.76
C SER A 785 -13.41 -23.94 -3.12
N THR A 786 -13.53 -24.66 -2.00
CA THR A 786 -12.39 -25.32 -1.32
C THR A 786 -12.63 -26.82 -1.31
N ILE A 787 -11.72 -27.61 -1.86
CA ILE A 787 -11.83 -29.06 -1.94
C ILE A 787 -10.61 -29.70 -1.30
N THR A 788 -10.83 -30.57 -0.32
CA THR A 788 -9.80 -31.47 0.20
C THR A 788 -10.22 -32.90 -0.10
N ALA A 789 -9.33 -33.71 -0.67
CA ALA A 789 -9.58 -35.12 -0.95
C ALA A 789 -8.27 -35.93 -0.93
N ASP A 790 -8.36 -37.26 -0.92
CA ASP A 790 -7.16 -38.09 -1.08
C ASP A 790 -6.64 -38.01 -2.52
N ARG A 791 -7.47 -38.40 -3.50
CA ARG A 791 -7.17 -38.25 -4.93
C ARG A 791 -8.29 -37.55 -5.68
N LEU A 792 -7.93 -36.97 -6.82
CA LEU A 792 -8.86 -36.50 -7.85
C LEU A 792 -8.70 -37.35 -9.11
N GLY A 793 -9.73 -38.11 -9.45
CA GLY A 793 -9.79 -38.89 -10.68
C GLY A 793 -9.72 -40.41 -10.51
N GLY A 794 -10.30 -41.13 -11.48
CA GLY A 794 -10.35 -42.61 -11.54
C GLY A 794 -11.41 -43.26 -10.64
N LEU A 795 -12.15 -44.25 -11.17
CA LEU A 795 -13.18 -44.99 -10.43
C LEU A 795 -12.58 -46.19 -9.68
N ILE A 796 -12.81 -46.28 -8.37
CA ILE A 796 -12.61 -47.51 -7.58
C ILE A 796 -13.68 -48.53 -8.01
N GLY A 797 -13.30 -49.63 -8.68
CA GLY A 797 -14.15 -50.83 -8.78
C GLY A 797 -14.70 -51.28 -10.16
N GLY A 798 -13.92 -51.21 -11.24
CA GLY A 798 -14.07 -52.17 -12.36
C GLY A 798 -15.08 -51.87 -13.48
N VAL A 799 -15.35 -50.60 -13.80
CA VAL A 799 -16.11 -50.24 -15.02
C VAL A 799 -15.12 -50.17 -16.21
N THR A 800 -15.34 -51.03 -17.20
CA THR A 800 -14.42 -51.31 -18.33
C THR A 800 -14.81 -50.58 -19.63
N SER A 801 -15.27 -49.33 -19.59
CA SER A 801 -15.75 -48.66 -20.81
C SER A 801 -15.23 -47.22 -21.01
N ALA A 802 -15.11 -46.84 -22.28
CA ALA A 802 -14.08 -45.96 -22.84
C ALA A 802 -14.48 -44.47 -23.06
N ASP A 803 -15.39 -43.88 -22.28
CA ASP A 803 -15.95 -42.54 -22.60
C ASP A 803 -15.86 -41.50 -21.45
N TRP A 804 -16.08 -40.23 -21.84
CA TRP A 804 -15.24 -39.06 -21.53
C TRP A 804 -15.76 -38.14 -20.40
N GLY A 805 -14.87 -37.44 -19.69
CA GLY A 805 -15.20 -36.38 -18.73
C GLY A 805 -14.05 -35.38 -18.58
N LEU A 806 -14.34 -34.08 -18.67
CA LEU A 806 -13.38 -32.98 -18.50
C LEU A 806 -13.46 -32.45 -17.07
N VAL A 807 -12.33 -32.39 -16.35
CA VAL A 807 -12.20 -31.68 -15.09
C VAL A 807 -11.64 -30.29 -15.35
N THR A 808 -12.26 -29.25 -14.82
CA THR A 808 -11.78 -27.86 -14.91
C THR A 808 -11.66 -27.29 -13.50
N ILE A 809 -10.49 -26.76 -13.17
CA ILE A 809 -10.27 -25.89 -12.00
C ILE A 809 -10.15 -24.47 -12.55
N GLN A 810 -10.91 -23.53 -12.01
CA GLN A 810 -10.97 -22.16 -12.51
C GLN A 810 -11.24 -21.14 -11.39
N ASP A 811 -11.29 -19.86 -11.76
CA ASP A 811 -11.57 -18.74 -10.86
C ASP A 811 -10.56 -18.69 -9.69
N ASN A 812 -11.04 -18.73 -8.44
CA ASN A 812 -10.21 -18.69 -7.23
C ASN A 812 -10.20 -20.04 -6.48
N ALA A 813 -10.71 -21.12 -7.09
CA ALA A 813 -10.92 -22.36 -6.38
C ALA A 813 -9.62 -22.96 -5.83
N GLN A 814 -9.69 -23.57 -4.64
CA GLN A 814 -8.56 -24.19 -3.96
C GLN A 814 -8.80 -25.69 -3.84
N VAL A 815 -7.95 -26.51 -4.47
CA VAL A 815 -8.05 -27.98 -4.43
C VAL A 815 -6.79 -28.54 -3.79
N SER A 816 -6.92 -29.33 -2.73
CA SER A 816 -5.83 -29.97 -2.01
C SER A 816 -5.98 -31.49 -2.01
N LEU A 817 -4.96 -32.20 -2.51
CA LEU A 817 -4.99 -33.65 -2.75
C LEU A 817 -3.79 -34.35 -2.10
N ASP A 818 -4.02 -35.28 -1.18
CA ASP A 818 -2.96 -35.96 -0.43
C ASP A 818 -2.14 -36.95 -1.30
N ASN A 819 -2.81 -37.67 -2.20
CA ASN A 819 -2.22 -38.66 -3.11
C ASN A 819 -2.34 -38.28 -4.60
N GLY A 820 -2.86 -37.09 -4.89
CA GLY A 820 -2.74 -36.38 -6.17
C GLY A 820 -3.81 -36.70 -7.21
N VAL A 821 -3.55 -36.36 -8.47
CA VAL A 821 -4.50 -36.51 -9.57
C VAL A 821 -4.23 -37.80 -10.34
N LEU A 822 -5.27 -38.62 -10.53
CA LEU A 822 -5.24 -39.85 -11.34
C LEU A 822 -6.18 -39.72 -12.54
N ALA A 823 -5.68 -39.22 -13.66
CA ALA A 823 -6.36 -39.20 -14.95
C ALA A 823 -5.96 -40.40 -15.84
N ASN A 824 -5.62 -41.55 -15.22
CA ASN A 824 -5.19 -42.80 -15.87
C ASN A 824 -6.38 -43.65 -16.37
N THR A 825 -7.29 -43.05 -17.11
CA THR A 825 -8.21 -43.85 -17.94
C THR A 825 -8.16 -43.30 -19.37
N THR A 826 -8.56 -44.10 -20.33
CA THR A 826 -8.40 -43.85 -21.77
C THR A 826 -9.09 -42.57 -22.30
N ALA A 827 -9.72 -41.75 -21.44
CA ALA A 827 -10.77 -40.80 -21.84
C ALA A 827 -10.92 -39.44 -21.06
N TRP A 828 -9.92 -38.95 -20.31
CA TRP A 828 -10.00 -37.77 -19.40
C TRP A 828 -9.19 -36.53 -19.81
N GLY A 829 -9.78 -35.34 -19.67
CA GLY A 829 -9.06 -34.06 -19.75
C GLY A 829 -9.02 -33.31 -18.40
N LEU A 830 -7.97 -32.54 -18.15
CA LEU A 830 -7.82 -31.61 -17.02
C LEU A 830 -7.48 -30.21 -17.56
N ASN A 831 -8.33 -29.23 -17.28
CA ASN A 831 -8.11 -27.82 -17.58
C ASN A 831 -7.82 -27.05 -16.29
N LEU A 832 -6.70 -26.34 -16.26
CA LEU A 832 -6.18 -25.62 -15.11
C LEU A 832 -6.20 -24.12 -15.41
N ASP A 833 -7.36 -23.50 -15.22
CA ASP A 833 -7.76 -22.17 -15.72
C ASP A 833 -8.00 -21.14 -14.59
N GLY A 834 -7.12 -21.14 -13.58
CA GLY A 834 -7.22 -20.29 -12.38
C GLY A 834 -7.19 -21.08 -11.08
N GLY A 835 -7.21 -20.39 -9.94
CA GLY A 835 -7.16 -21.02 -8.61
C GLY A 835 -5.84 -21.71 -8.28
N THR A 836 -5.89 -22.64 -7.31
CA THR A 836 -4.74 -23.42 -6.82
C THR A 836 -5.07 -24.91 -6.79
N LEU A 837 -4.12 -25.73 -7.26
CA LEU A 837 -4.12 -27.19 -7.10
C LEU A 837 -2.90 -27.60 -6.29
N THR A 838 -3.08 -27.90 -5.01
CA THR A 838 -2.07 -28.51 -4.14
C THR A 838 -2.13 -30.03 -4.29
N THR A 839 -1.07 -30.66 -4.77
CA THR A 839 -1.09 -32.08 -5.16
C THR A 839 0.27 -32.76 -5.02
N ARG A 840 0.26 -34.08 -4.83
CA ARG A 840 1.47 -34.91 -4.89
C ARG A 840 1.98 -35.09 -6.32
N GLY A 841 1.12 -34.97 -7.32
CA GLY A 841 1.43 -35.14 -8.73
C GLY A 841 0.18 -35.31 -9.60
N ILE A 842 0.37 -35.33 -10.91
CA ILE A 842 -0.66 -35.53 -11.93
C ILE A 842 -0.19 -36.64 -12.86
N GLU A 843 -0.93 -37.74 -12.86
CA GLU A 843 -0.77 -38.83 -13.81
C GLU A 843 -1.92 -38.78 -14.81
N TYR A 844 -1.66 -38.78 -16.12
CA TYR A 844 -2.73 -38.85 -17.15
C TYR A 844 -2.53 -40.00 -18.16
N GLY A 845 -3.65 -40.51 -18.70
CA GLY A 845 -3.70 -41.74 -19.49
C GLY A 845 -3.72 -41.56 -21.03
N PRO A 846 -3.76 -42.68 -21.79
CA PRO A 846 -3.58 -42.75 -23.26
C PRO A 846 -4.56 -41.99 -24.13
N HIS A 847 -4.08 -41.64 -25.34
CA HIS A 847 -4.77 -40.82 -26.34
C HIS A 847 -5.24 -41.64 -27.56
N ASP A 848 -6.56 -41.77 -27.74
CA ASP A 848 -7.18 -42.44 -28.91
C ASP A 848 -7.65 -41.47 -30.03
N PHE A 849 -7.60 -40.14 -29.83
CA PHE A 849 -8.17 -39.14 -30.78
C PHE A 849 -7.23 -37.99 -31.12
N VAL A 850 -6.79 -37.92 -32.37
CA VAL A 850 -5.90 -36.90 -32.95
C VAL A 850 -6.40 -35.46 -32.70
N GLY A 851 -5.69 -34.66 -31.88
CA GLY A 851 -5.66 -33.20 -32.03
C GLY A 851 -6.03 -32.29 -30.84
N SER A 852 -6.34 -32.80 -29.65
CA SER A 852 -6.66 -31.95 -28.48
C SER A 852 -6.00 -32.46 -27.20
N SER A 853 -5.21 -31.59 -26.55
CA SER A 853 -4.52 -31.89 -25.30
C SER A 853 -5.49 -32.14 -24.15
N ARG A 854 -5.11 -33.09 -23.31
CA ARG A 854 -5.86 -33.57 -22.15
C ARG A 854 -5.33 -32.99 -20.84
N LEU A 855 -4.27 -32.18 -20.86
CA LEU A 855 -3.82 -31.40 -19.73
C LEU A 855 -3.48 -29.99 -20.22
N ASN A 856 -4.26 -29.00 -19.81
CA ASN A 856 -4.09 -27.62 -20.23
C ASN A 856 -3.79 -26.74 -19.01
N PHE A 857 -2.67 -26.04 -19.05
CA PHE A 857 -2.29 -25.03 -18.08
C PHE A 857 -2.68 -23.64 -18.60
N ASN A 858 -3.51 -22.92 -17.86
CA ASN A 858 -3.99 -21.59 -18.19
C ASN A 858 -4.15 -20.71 -16.94
N GLY A 859 -3.19 -20.77 -16.01
CA GLY A 859 -3.13 -19.87 -14.86
C GLY A 859 -3.48 -20.44 -13.49
N THR A 860 -3.80 -21.73 -13.36
CA THR A 860 -3.84 -22.37 -12.02
C THR A 860 -2.43 -22.47 -11.44
N LEU A 861 -2.29 -22.13 -10.15
CA LEU A 861 -1.11 -22.43 -9.36
C LEU A 861 -1.08 -23.90 -8.96
N VAL A 862 -0.20 -24.70 -9.58
CA VAL A 862 0.00 -26.10 -9.21
C VAL A 862 1.11 -26.18 -8.17
N LYS A 863 0.73 -26.52 -6.94
CA LYS A 863 1.60 -26.53 -5.77
C LYS A 863 1.93 -27.97 -5.35
N ALA A 864 3.20 -28.30 -5.22
CA ALA A 864 3.62 -29.63 -4.75
C ALA A 864 3.46 -29.74 -3.22
N ASN A 865 2.93 -30.87 -2.73
CA ASN A 865 2.82 -31.15 -1.29
C ASN A 865 3.75 -32.26 -0.79
N ALA A 866 4.55 -32.85 -1.68
CA ALA A 866 5.51 -33.88 -1.37
C ALA A 866 6.57 -33.98 -2.48
N ASN A 867 7.72 -34.57 -2.16
CA ASN A 867 8.71 -34.95 -3.16
C ASN A 867 8.10 -35.98 -4.12
N ASN A 868 8.24 -35.77 -5.43
CA ASN A 868 7.76 -36.70 -6.44
C ASN A 868 8.55 -36.60 -7.76
N LEU A 869 9.39 -37.60 -8.04
CA LEU A 869 10.17 -37.68 -9.28
C LEU A 869 9.37 -38.10 -10.52
N SER A 870 8.04 -38.19 -10.40
CA SER A 870 7.10 -38.42 -11.48
C SER A 870 5.89 -37.50 -11.32
N PHE A 871 6.17 -36.23 -11.00
CA PHE A 871 5.17 -35.22 -10.65
C PHE A 871 4.18 -34.95 -11.77
N LEU A 872 4.67 -34.86 -13.01
CA LEU A 872 3.82 -35.00 -14.20
C LEU A 872 4.26 -36.27 -14.93
N SER A 873 3.37 -37.25 -14.98
CA SER A 873 3.64 -38.57 -15.53
C SER A 873 2.49 -39.08 -16.40
N TYR A 874 2.79 -40.14 -17.16
CA TYR A 874 1.89 -40.72 -18.14
C TYR A 874 1.90 -42.25 -18.05
N SER A 875 0.73 -42.87 -18.20
CA SER A 875 0.53 -44.33 -18.07
C SER A 875 0.15 -45.02 -19.38
N GLY A 876 1.16 -45.31 -20.23
CA GLY A 876 1.15 -46.29 -21.33
C GLY A 876 0.44 -45.88 -22.64
N GLY A 877 1.04 -46.14 -23.82
CA GLY A 877 0.49 -45.79 -25.16
C GLY A 877 1.12 -44.54 -25.80
N ASP A 878 0.52 -44.04 -26.90
CA ASP A 878 0.85 -42.73 -27.49
C ASP A 878 0.21 -41.60 -26.67
N TYR A 879 0.94 -40.52 -26.42
CA TYR A 879 0.45 -39.37 -25.64
C TYR A 879 0.57 -38.05 -26.42
N ALA A 880 -0.23 -37.06 -26.01
CA ALA A 880 -0.14 -35.68 -26.49
C ALA A 880 0.45 -34.80 -25.38
N ALA A 881 1.46 -33.99 -25.71
CA ALA A 881 2.13 -33.08 -24.78
C ALA A 881 1.12 -32.15 -24.06
N PRO A 882 1.20 -31.98 -22.73
CA PRO A 882 0.44 -30.97 -22.00
C PRO A 882 0.63 -29.58 -22.61
N GLN A 883 -0.45 -28.82 -22.71
CA GLN A 883 -0.44 -27.50 -23.35
C GLN A 883 -0.38 -26.40 -22.31
N ILE A 884 0.55 -25.47 -22.51
CA ILE A 884 0.65 -24.21 -21.80
C ILE A 884 -0.05 -23.15 -22.66
N LEU A 885 -1.21 -22.72 -22.20
CA LEU A 885 -2.06 -21.70 -22.83
C LEU A 885 -1.68 -20.30 -22.32
N ALA A 886 -2.40 -19.27 -22.76
CA ALA A 886 -2.03 -17.86 -22.54
C ALA A 886 -1.83 -17.49 -21.05
N GLY A 887 -2.57 -18.10 -20.13
CA GLY A 887 -2.44 -17.91 -18.68
C GLY A 887 -1.21 -18.57 -18.05
N GLY A 888 -0.52 -19.45 -18.78
CA GLY A 888 0.74 -20.05 -18.35
C GLY A 888 0.59 -21.27 -17.44
N ALA A 889 1.72 -21.94 -17.20
CA ALA A 889 1.87 -23.03 -16.24
C ALA A 889 2.61 -22.48 -15.02
N LEU A 890 1.90 -22.33 -13.90
CA LEU A 890 2.45 -21.83 -12.65
C LEU A 890 2.75 -23.02 -11.73
N ILE A 891 4.02 -23.37 -11.57
CA ILE A 891 4.46 -24.54 -10.80
C ILE A 891 5.21 -24.07 -9.56
N ASP A 892 4.57 -24.23 -8.40
CA ASP A 892 5.17 -24.00 -7.09
C ASP A 892 5.65 -25.32 -6.49
N THR A 893 6.94 -25.38 -6.19
CA THR A 893 7.53 -26.58 -5.55
C THR A 893 7.32 -26.65 -4.05
N ASP A 894 6.99 -25.55 -3.37
CA ASP A 894 6.79 -25.50 -1.92
C ASP A 894 7.91 -26.16 -1.10
N GLY A 895 9.16 -26.03 -1.55
CA GLY A 895 10.32 -26.67 -0.91
C GLY A 895 10.58 -28.13 -1.28
N HIS A 896 9.78 -28.73 -2.16
CA HIS A 896 9.89 -30.13 -2.57
C HIS A 896 10.71 -30.35 -3.85
N GLU A 897 11.21 -31.56 -4.02
CA GLU A 897 11.86 -32.04 -5.24
C GLU A 897 10.85 -32.76 -6.14
N ILE A 898 10.60 -32.19 -7.32
CA ILE A 898 9.66 -32.72 -8.30
C ILE A 898 10.28 -32.87 -9.69
N THR A 899 9.80 -33.82 -10.47
CA THR A 899 10.27 -34.03 -11.86
C THR A 899 9.10 -34.12 -12.84
N ILE A 900 9.22 -33.39 -13.95
CA ILE A 900 8.34 -33.50 -15.11
C ILE A 900 9.07 -34.31 -16.19
N GLY A 901 8.53 -35.51 -16.45
CA GLY A 901 9.08 -36.47 -17.40
C GLY A 901 8.64 -36.28 -18.85
N LEU A 902 7.70 -35.36 -19.08
CA LEU A 902 6.95 -35.21 -20.32
C LEU A 902 7.33 -33.92 -21.05
N ASP A 903 7.25 -33.92 -22.38
CA ASP A 903 7.39 -32.67 -23.13
C ASP A 903 6.19 -31.77 -22.91
N LEU A 904 6.44 -30.46 -22.75
CA LEU A 904 5.40 -29.44 -22.63
C LEU A 904 5.32 -28.65 -23.94
N ALA A 905 4.13 -28.31 -24.41
CA ALA A 905 3.91 -27.55 -25.65
C ALA A 905 2.95 -26.37 -25.43
N GLY A 906 2.69 -25.54 -26.45
CA GLY A 906 1.75 -24.42 -26.36
C GLY A 906 2.41 -23.03 -26.49
N THR A 907 1.63 -21.96 -26.35
CA THR A 907 2.10 -20.59 -26.56
C THR A 907 2.40 -19.82 -25.27
N GLY A 908 1.99 -20.34 -24.12
CA GLY A 908 2.19 -19.70 -22.81
C GLY A 908 3.55 -19.96 -22.20
N ALA A 909 3.77 -19.32 -21.04
CA ALA A 909 5.02 -19.39 -20.29
C ALA A 909 4.94 -20.43 -19.15
N LEU A 910 6.09 -21.03 -18.82
CA LEU A 910 6.28 -21.82 -17.61
C LEU A 910 6.88 -20.94 -16.52
N THR A 911 6.21 -20.82 -15.37
CA THR A 911 6.74 -20.13 -14.19
C THR A 911 7.04 -21.14 -13.10
N LYS A 912 8.27 -21.14 -12.59
CA LYS A 912 8.74 -21.96 -11.47
C LYS A 912 8.91 -21.08 -10.23
N SER A 913 8.22 -21.44 -9.16
CA SER A 913 8.31 -20.81 -7.84
C SER A 913 8.52 -21.84 -6.71
N GLY A 914 8.65 -21.34 -5.48
CA GLY A 914 8.97 -22.12 -4.28
C GLY A 914 10.43 -22.55 -4.20
N SER A 915 10.93 -22.70 -2.97
CA SER A 915 12.35 -22.95 -2.69
C SER A 915 12.87 -24.34 -3.12
N GLY A 916 11.99 -25.23 -3.58
CA GLY A 916 12.32 -26.59 -4.00
C GLY A 916 12.90 -26.70 -5.41
N THR A 917 13.12 -27.94 -5.86
CA THR A 917 13.72 -28.25 -7.17
C THR A 917 12.67 -28.79 -8.14
N LEU A 918 12.52 -28.17 -9.31
CA LEU A 918 11.80 -28.71 -10.45
C LEU A 918 12.81 -29.27 -11.47
N THR A 919 12.73 -30.54 -11.82
CA THR A 919 13.56 -31.16 -12.85
C THR A 919 12.76 -31.42 -14.12
N LEU A 920 13.20 -30.91 -15.27
CA LEU A 920 12.66 -31.22 -16.59
C LEU A 920 13.60 -32.17 -17.32
N THR A 921 13.09 -33.29 -17.83
CA THR A 921 13.91 -34.32 -18.51
C THR A 921 13.61 -34.48 -20.01
N ALA A 922 12.48 -33.93 -20.47
CA ALA A 922 12.01 -34.02 -21.86
C ALA A 922 12.18 -32.70 -22.64
N VAL A 923 12.08 -32.82 -23.96
CA VAL A 923 12.19 -31.69 -24.90
C VAL A 923 10.88 -30.92 -24.94
N SER A 924 10.80 -29.79 -24.24
CA SER A 924 9.61 -28.95 -24.32
C SER A 924 9.65 -28.01 -25.53
N ASN A 925 8.49 -27.79 -26.14
CA ASN A 925 8.26 -27.02 -27.36
C ASN A 925 7.34 -25.79 -27.16
N TYR A 926 6.97 -25.44 -25.93
CA TYR A 926 6.17 -24.24 -25.66
C TYR A 926 6.90 -22.96 -26.07
N THR A 927 6.23 -21.89 -26.49
CA THR A 927 6.93 -20.69 -27.03
C THR A 927 6.92 -19.47 -26.12
N GLY A 928 6.13 -19.47 -25.03
CA GLY A 928 5.94 -18.28 -24.20
C GLY A 928 7.10 -17.96 -23.24
N GLY A 929 8.13 -18.81 -23.16
CA GLY A 929 9.28 -18.59 -22.29
C GLY A 929 9.18 -19.29 -20.93
N THR A 930 10.22 -19.14 -20.13
CA THR A 930 10.36 -19.75 -18.80
C THR A 930 10.80 -18.69 -17.80
N ILE A 931 10.12 -18.62 -16.66
CA ILE A 931 10.43 -17.72 -15.56
C ILE A 931 10.78 -18.58 -14.34
N VAL A 932 11.89 -18.28 -13.67
CA VAL A 932 12.31 -18.92 -12.41
C VAL A 932 12.39 -17.84 -11.34
N ASP A 933 11.36 -17.78 -10.50
CA ASP A 933 11.24 -16.79 -9.43
C ASP A 933 11.99 -17.21 -8.16
N ASP A 934 11.95 -18.51 -7.83
CA ASP A 934 12.56 -19.06 -6.63
C ASP A 934 12.92 -20.55 -6.78
N GLY A 935 13.86 -21.00 -5.94
CA GLY A 935 14.37 -22.36 -5.92
C GLY A 935 15.14 -22.73 -7.19
N LYS A 936 15.17 -24.04 -7.49
CA LYS A 936 16.02 -24.59 -8.57
C LYS A 936 15.19 -25.19 -9.70
N LEU A 937 15.50 -24.82 -10.94
CA LEU A 937 15.07 -25.50 -12.16
C LEU A 937 16.24 -26.30 -12.72
N VAL A 938 16.14 -27.62 -12.75
CA VAL A 938 17.15 -28.51 -13.34
C VAL A 938 16.69 -28.93 -14.73
N LEU A 939 17.49 -28.62 -15.74
CA LEU A 939 17.35 -29.12 -17.10
C LEU A 939 18.21 -30.38 -17.23
N ALA A 940 17.58 -31.53 -17.06
CA ALA A 940 18.23 -32.82 -16.95
C ALA A 940 18.28 -33.62 -18.25
N SER A 941 19.33 -34.43 -18.39
CA SER A 941 19.47 -35.38 -19.50
C SER A 941 18.81 -36.72 -19.15
N GLY A 942 17.68 -37.05 -19.81
CA GLY A 942 17.01 -38.34 -19.62
C GLY A 942 17.73 -39.54 -20.25
N ASN A 943 18.65 -39.30 -21.21
CA ASN A 943 19.48 -40.29 -21.89
C ASN A 943 20.84 -39.65 -22.27
N ALA A 944 21.83 -40.45 -22.70
CA ALA A 944 23.21 -40.06 -23.00
C ALA A 944 23.40 -38.91 -24.03
N ASN A 945 22.33 -38.35 -24.61
CA ASN A 945 22.34 -37.21 -25.55
C ASN A 945 21.37 -36.06 -25.17
N GLY A 946 21.01 -35.89 -23.88
CA GLY A 946 20.48 -34.64 -23.28
C GLY A 946 19.21 -34.01 -23.85
N THR A 947 18.07 -34.12 -23.15
CA THR A 947 16.77 -33.64 -23.68
C THR A 947 15.96 -32.68 -22.83
N GLY A 948 16.30 -32.39 -21.56
CA GLY A 948 15.63 -31.35 -20.77
C GLY A 948 15.84 -29.97 -21.40
N ARG A 949 14.93 -29.57 -22.29
CA ARG A 949 15.08 -28.40 -23.16
C ARG A 949 13.86 -27.50 -23.04
N ILE A 950 14.12 -26.21 -22.96
CA ILE A 950 13.12 -25.15 -22.89
C ILE A 950 13.21 -24.25 -24.14
N ARG A 951 12.30 -23.29 -24.24
CA ARG A 951 12.06 -22.46 -25.42
C ARG A 951 11.60 -21.06 -25.01
N GLY A 952 11.58 -20.13 -25.96
CA GLY A 952 11.23 -18.73 -25.72
C GLY A 952 12.29 -18.01 -24.90
N ALA A 953 11.92 -16.94 -24.20
CA ALA A 953 12.84 -16.21 -23.32
C ALA A 953 13.00 -16.96 -21.99
N LEU A 954 14.22 -17.06 -21.46
CA LEU A 954 14.48 -17.49 -20.10
C LEU A 954 14.68 -16.27 -19.20
N THR A 955 13.96 -16.19 -18.08
CA THR A 955 14.17 -15.18 -17.04
C THR A 955 14.44 -15.87 -15.70
N VAL A 956 15.52 -15.47 -15.02
CA VAL A 956 15.95 -16.01 -13.72
C VAL A 956 16.08 -14.86 -12.73
N ASN A 957 15.19 -14.81 -11.75
CA ASN A 957 15.15 -13.75 -10.74
C ASN A 957 16.06 -14.09 -9.54
N ALA A 958 16.24 -13.14 -8.63
CA ALA A 958 17.31 -13.14 -7.61
C ALA A 958 17.41 -14.42 -6.76
N SER A 959 16.28 -15.07 -6.44
CA SER A 959 16.25 -16.31 -5.65
C SER A 959 16.22 -17.58 -6.52
N GLY A 960 16.13 -17.43 -7.84
CA GLY A 960 16.05 -18.53 -8.80
C GLY A 960 17.42 -19.03 -9.25
N THR A 961 17.52 -20.34 -9.45
CA THR A 961 18.66 -20.99 -10.10
C THR A 961 18.19 -21.89 -11.23
N VAL A 962 18.79 -21.79 -12.40
CA VAL A 962 18.67 -22.76 -13.49
C VAL A 962 19.97 -23.55 -13.58
N GLU A 963 19.91 -24.87 -13.47
CA GLU A 963 21.07 -25.75 -13.64
C GLU A 963 20.86 -26.68 -14.83
N THR A 964 21.87 -26.80 -15.68
CA THR A 964 21.87 -27.76 -16.80
C THR A 964 22.82 -28.91 -16.49
N THR A 965 22.41 -30.16 -16.70
CA THR A 965 23.25 -31.33 -16.39
C THR A 965 23.67 -32.10 -17.67
N GLY A 966 24.98 -32.19 -17.94
CA GLY A 966 25.57 -32.93 -19.09
C GLY A 966 26.26 -32.03 -20.14
N ASP A 967 26.50 -32.55 -21.36
CA ASP A 967 26.84 -31.75 -22.57
C ASP A 967 25.54 -31.17 -23.14
N SER A 968 24.93 -30.28 -22.36
CA SER A 968 23.50 -30.00 -22.47
C SER A 968 23.21 -28.91 -23.51
N THR A 969 22.20 -29.18 -24.32
CA THR A 969 21.66 -28.25 -25.32
C THR A 969 20.37 -27.58 -24.82
N GLY A 970 20.17 -27.59 -23.50
CA GLY A 970 18.92 -27.17 -22.85
C GLY A 970 18.58 -25.70 -23.11
N LEU A 971 19.62 -24.87 -23.32
CA LEU A 971 19.51 -23.46 -23.68
C LEU A 971 19.88 -23.19 -25.15
N GLY A 972 20.64 -24.06 -25.82
CA GLY A 972 21.18 -23.76 -27.15
C GLY A 972 21.83 -24.93 -27.87
N TRP A 973 22.19 -24.72 -29.13
CA TRP A 973 22.56 -25.66 -30.21
C TRP A 973 21.41 -26.02 -31.16
N VAL A 974 20.40 -26.77 -30.70
CA VAL A 974 19.23 -27.15 -31.51
C VAL A 974 17.99 -26.49 -30.94
N ASP A 975 17.24 -25.79 -31.78
CA ASP A 975 16.02 -25.04 -31.42
C ASP A 975 16.23 -24.11 -30.21
N GLN A 976 16.99 -23.05 -30.41
CA GLN A 976 17.54 -22.24 -29.33
C GLN A 976 16.47 -21.40 -28.60
N ILE A 977 16.73 -21.07 -27.35
CA ILE A 977 15.95 -20.04 -26.65
C ILE A 977 16.15 -18.67 -27.32
N SER A 978 15.19 -17.76 -27.16
CA SER A 978 15.25 -16.44 -27.78
C SER A 978 16.13 -15.46 -27.02
N SER A 979 16.21 -15.57 -25.69
CA SER A 979 17.05 -14.73 -24.83
C SER A 979 17.28 -15.40 -23.47
N VAL A 980 18.31 -14.96 -22.75
CA VAL A 980 18.55 -15.29 -21.32
C VAL A 980 18.60 -13.98 -20.53
N ASN A 981 17.73 -13.83 -19.55
CA ASN A 981 17.66 -12.67 -18.67
C ASN A 981 17.98 -13.13 -17.23
N ILE A 982 19.10 -12.67 -16.67
CA ILE A 982 19.54 -13.01 -15.31
C ILE A 982 19.38 -11.76 -14.44
N ASN A 983 18.32 -11.73 -13.66
CA ASN A 983 17.96 -10.61 -12.78
C ASN A 983 18.41 -10.92 -11.34
N GLY A 984 19.72 -11.03 -11.14
CA GLY A 984 20.32 -11.37 -9.85
C GLY A 984 20.38 -12.87 -9.54
N GLY A 985 19.66 -13.72 -10.29
CA GLY A 985 19.67 -15.18 -10.11
C GLY A 985 20.91 -15.89 -10.70
N ALA A 986 20.85 -17.21 -10.83
CA ALA A 986 21.97 -18.01 -11.33
C ALA A 986 21.58 -18.95 -12.49
N VAL A 987 22.43 -19.02 -13.51
CA VAL A 987 22.39 -20.03 -14.58
C VAL A 987 23.70 -20.81 -14.54
N THR A 988 23.64 -22.09 -14.17
CA THR A 988 24.80 -22.91 -13.86
C THR A 988 24.85 -24.19 -14.70
N SER A 989 26.07 -24.71 -14.88
CA SER A 989 26.30 -26.02 -15.46
C SER A 989 27.55 -26.65 -14.84
N PRO A 990 27.46 -27.83 -14.19
CA PRO A 990 28.63 -28.64 -13.89
C PRO A 990 29.33 -29.18 -15.15
N GLY A 991 28.61 -29.27 -16.27
CA GLY A 991 29.09 -29.80 -17.56
C GLY A 991 29.35 -28.72 -18.61
N ALA A 992 29.35 -29.15 -19.88
CA ALA A 992 29.41 -28.22 -21.00
C ALA A 992 27.99 -27.71 -21.33
N MET A 993 27.88 -26.43 -21.65
CA MET A 993 26.61 -25.79 -21.98
C MET A 993 26.75 -24.93 -23.23
N HIS A 994 25.82 -25.06 -24.16
CA HIS A 994 25.82 -24.27 -25.39
C HIS A 994 25.13 -22.91 -25.19
N ILE A 995 25.90 -21.84 -25.36
CA ILE A 995 25.40 -20.46 -25.50
C ILE A 995 25.50 -20.10 -26.98
N TRP A 996 24.45 -20.43 -27.73
CA TRP A 996 24.55 -20.58 -29.17
C TRP A 996 23.43 -19.86 -29.90
N ASN A 997 23.78 -18.88 -30.75
CA ASN A 997 22.84 -18.21 -31.65
C ASN A 997 21.56 -17.69 -30.96
N ILE A 998 21.68 -17.21 -29.72
CA ILE A 998 20.56 -16.66 -28.96
C ILE A 998 20.35 -15.24 -29.47
N SER A 999 19.34 -15.04 -30.32
CA SER A 999 19.15 -13.80 -31.08
C SER A 999 18.92 -12.56 -30.22
N GLY A 1000 18.24 -12.73 -29.07
CA GLY A 1000 18.03 -11.68 -28.08
C GLY A 1000 19.18 -11.52 -27.09
N GLY A 1001 20.25 -12.33 -27.21
CA GLY A 1001 21.42 -12.27 -26.36
C GLY A 1001 21.19 -12.74 -24.92
N ILE A 1002 22.19 -12.42 -24.08
CA ILE A 1002 22.14 -12.58 -22.63
C ILE A 1002 22.07 -11.18 -22.01
N THR A 1003 21.10 -10.94 -21.13
CA THR A 1003 21.00 -9.72 -20.33
C THR A 1003 21.21 -10.05 -18.86
N MET A 1004 22.03 -9.27 -18.14
CA MET A 1004 22.29 -9.47 -16.72
C MET A 1004 22.10 -8.17 -15.92
N THR A 1005 21.38 -8.24 -14.80
CA THR A 1005 21.26 -7.18 -13.80
C THR A 1005 21.80 -7.72 -12.48
N GLY A 1006 23.12 -7.90 -12.40
CA GLY A 1006 23.77 -8.77 -11.41
C GLY A 1006 23.64 -10.26 -11.76
N GLY A 1007 23.86 -11.13 -10.78
CA GLY A 1007 23.67 -12.59 -10.92
C GLY A 1007 24.87 -13.35 -11.50
N LEU A 1008 24.67 -14.63 -11.79
CA LEU A 1008 25.74 -15.59 -12.11
C LEU A 1008 25.43 -16.39 -13.37
N LEU A 1009 26.38 -16.44 -14.31
CA LEU A 1009 26.44 -17.41 -15.40
C LEU A 1009 27.69 -18.29 -15.22
N GLN A 1010 27.52 -19.61 -15.16
CA GLN A 1010 28.59 -20.48 -14.68
C GLN A 1010 28.69 -21.81 -15.43
N SER A 1011 29.91 -22.20 -15.78
CA SER A 1011 30.28 -23.58 -16.14
C SER A 1011 31.31 -24.15 -15.14
N ASN A 1012 31.61 -25.46 -15.23
CA ASN A 1012 32.69 -26.10 -14.46
C ASN A 1012 32.64 -25.84 -12.94
N ASN A 1013 31.44 -25.74 -12.37
CA ASN A 1013 31.24 -25.35 -10.97
C ASN A 1013 32.01 -24.08 -10.57
N GLY A 1014 32.25 -23.17 -11.53
CA GLY A 1014 32.94 -21.88 -11.33
C GLY A 1014 34.46 -21.97 -11.39
N THR A 1015 35.05 -23.16 -11.57
CA THR A 1015 36.49 -23.32 -11.60
C THR A 1015 37.07 -22.81 -12.92
N SER A 1016 37.97 -21.82 -12.83
CA SER A 1016 38.71 -21.28 -13.98
C SER A 1016 39.81 -22.25 -14.44
N ASP A 1017 39.43 -23.23 -15.25
CA ASP A 1017 40.35 -24.18 -15.89
C ASP A 1017 40.18 -24.13 -17.42
N PRO A 1018 41.21 -23.74 -18.20
CA PRO A 1018 41.14 -23.71 -19.66
C PRO A 1018 40.94 -25.08 -20.32
N ASN A 1019 41.05 -26.19 -19.58
CA ASN A 1019 40.80 -27.54 -20.06
C ASN A 1019 39.51 -28.17 -19.49
N GLY A 1020 38.84 -27.51 -18.54
CA GLY A 1020 37.61 -28.00 -17.92
C GLY A 1020 36.38 -27.88 -18.81
N PRO A 1021 35.21 -28.37 -18.36
CA PRO A 1021 33.91 -28.14 -18.99
C PRO A 1021 33.64 -26.66 -19.26
N GLN A 1022 32.91 -26.34 -20.33
CA GLN A 1022 32.88 -25.00 -20.91
C GLN A 1022 31.48 -24.52 -21.30
N LEU A 1023 31.33 -23.20 -21.36
CA LEU A 1023 30.31 -22.53 -22.15
C LEU A 1023 30.78 -22.54 -23.61
N GLU A 1024 30.19 -23.39 -24.45
CA GLU A 1024 30.39 -23.40 -25.90
C GLU A 1024 29.66 -22.19 -26.50
N TRP A 1025 30.41 -21.12 -26.76
CA TRP A 1025 29.84 -19.79 -27.02
C TRP A 1025 29.99 -19.39 -28.49
N ASN A 1026 28.85 -19.14 -29.14
CA ASN A 1026 28.80 -18.69 -30.53
C ASN A 1026 27.62 -17.75 -30.80
N ARG A 1027 27.83 -16.72 -31.64
CA ARG A 1027 26.78 -15.82 -32.18
C ARG A 1027 25.82 -15.26 -31.13
N THR A 1028 26.31 -15.00 -29.92
CA THR A 1028 25.50 -14.53 -28.80
C THR A 1028 26.29 -13.42 -28.11
N ASN A 1029 25.68 -12.24 -27.96
CA ASN A 1029 26.28 -11.14 -27.22
C ASN A 1029 25.72 -11.10 -25.80
N LEU A 1030 26.44 -10.42 -24.91
CA LEU A 1030 26.02 -10.19 -23.54
C LEU A 1030 25.91 -8.70 -23.25
N THR A 1031 24.84 -8.33 -22.56
CA THR A 1031 24.59 -6.98 -22.06
C THR A 1031 24.41 -7.02 -20.55
N THR A 1032 25.08 -6.13 -19.81
CA THR A 1032 24.73 -5.86 -18.41
C THR A 1032 23.96 -4.56 -18.30
N LEU A 1033 22.99 -4.51 -17.39
CA LEU A 1033 22.27 -3.29 -17.01
C LEU A 1033 22.88 -2.71 -15.73
N ALA A 1034 22.71 -1.40 -15.52
CA ALA A 1034 23.20 -0.71 -14.33
C ALA A 1034 22.59 -1.34 -13.06
N SER A 1035 23.45 -1.78 -12.14
CA SER A 1035 23.07 -2.57 -10.97
C SER A 1035 24.02 -2.31 -9.80
N THR A 1036 23.53 -2.42 -8.56
CA THR A 1036 24.36 -2.44 -7.34
C THR A 1036 25.12 -3.75 -7.18
N ASN A 1037 24.64 -4.81 -7.82
CA ASN A 1037 25.24 -6.13 -7.77
C ASN A 1037 26.05 -6.39 -9.04
N THR A 1038 27.29 -6.86 -8.88
CA THR A 1038 28.16 -7.31 -9.98
C THR A 1038 27.56 -8.50 -10.71
N ALA A 1039 27.47 -8.42 -12.05
CA ALA A 1039 27.20 -9.59 -12.89
C ALA A 1039 28.47 -10.44 -13.00
N THR A 1040 28.35 -11.76 -12.85
CA THR A 1040 29.52 -12.65 -12.83
C THR A 1040 29.41 -13.77 -13.87
N ILE A 1041 30.49 -13.99 -14.63
CA ILE A 1041 30.67 -15.17 -15.48
C ILE A 1041 31.85 -15.99 -14.95
N ALA A 1042 31.59 -17.22 -14.51
CA ALA A 1042 32.59 -18.10 -13.88
C ALA A 1042 32.75 -19.44 -14.63
N GLY A 1043 33.88 -20.13 -14.41
CA GLY A 1043 34.17 -21.41 -15.06
C GLY A 1043 35.07 -21.28 -16.29
N ARG A 1044 34.61 -21.73 -17.45
CA ARG A 1044 35.31 -21.60 -18.73
C ARG A 1044 34.35 -21.18 -19.85
N ILE A 1045 34.82 -20.28 -20.71
CA ILE A 1045 34.22 -19.93 -22.00
C ILE A 1045 35.09 -20.52 -23.10
N ARG A 1046 34.47 -21.16 -24.10
CA ARG A 1046 35.13 -21.57 -25.34
C ARG A 1046 34.43 -20.91 -26.52
N MET A 1047 35.10 -19.92 -27.11
CA MET A 1047 34.60 -19.20 -28.27
C MET A 1047 34.66 -20.07 -29.52
N ARG A 1048 33.64 -19.97 -30.36
CA ARG A 1048 33.51 -20.71 -31.62
C ARG A 1048 33.31 -19.74 -32.79
N ASN A 1049 33.63 -20.19 -34.01
CA ASN A 1049 33.65 -19.37 -35.24
C ASN A 1049 32.65 -19.87 -36.29
N GLU A 1050 31.57 -20.55 -35.92
CA GLU A 1050 30.66 -21.06 -36.94
C GLU A 1050 29.95 -19.89 -37.65
N GLY A 1051 30.19 -19.82 -38.95
CA GLY A 1051 29.67 -18.83 -39.86
C GLY A 1051 30.15 -17.40 -39.59
N GLY A 1052 31.44 -17.25 -39.28
CA GLY A 1052 32.22 -16.03 -39.49
C GLY A 1052 32.11 -14.96 -38.40
N TYR A 1053 31.65 -15.32 -37.20
CA TYR A 1053 31.54 -14.38 -36.09
C TYR A 1053 32.92 -14.13 -35.45
N PRO A 1054 33.32 -12.87 -35.23
CA PRO A 1054 34.69 -12.54 -34.82
C PRO A 1054 34.99 -12.81 -33.33
N GLY A 1055 33.97 -13.09 -32.51
CA GLY A 1055 34.13 -13.19 -31.06
C GLY A 1055 32.86 -12.89 -30.27
N ILE A 1056 33.04 -12.54 -28.99
CA ILE A 1056 31.96 -12.15 -28.06
C ILE A 1056 31.99 -10.63 -27.83
N THR A 1057 30.84 -9.96 -27.93
CA THR A 1057 30.70 -8.57 -27.46
C THR A 1057 30.03 -8.55 -26.08
N PHE A 1058 30.70 -7.91 -25.12
CA PHE A 1058 30.20 -7.59 -23.78
C PHE A 1058 29.87 -6.10 -23.73
N THR A 1059 28.58 -5.75 -23.72
CA THR A 1059 28.11 -4.37 -23.54
C THR A 1059 27.79 -4.15 -22.08
N VAL A 1060 28.58 -3.35 -21.39
CA VAL A 1060 28.52 -3.23 -19.93
C VAL A 1060 28.05 -1.83 -19.54
N ALA A 1061 26.84 -1.72 -18.99
CA ALA A 1061 26.33 -0.45 -18.46
C ALA A 1061 27.05 -0.08 -17.15
N ASP A 1062 27.20 1.22 -16.92
CA ASP A 1062 27.78 1.76 -15.70
C ASP A 1062 26.73 1.80 -14.58
N GLY A 1063 26.94 0.98 -13.55
CA GLY A 1063 26.10 0.90 -12.37
C GLY A 1063 26.85 1.34 -11.11
N PRO A 1064 26.16 1.33 -9.96
CA PRO A 1064 26.80 1.63 -8.67
C PRO A 1064 27.81 0.57 -8.18
N ALA A 1065 27.97 -0.56 -8.88
CA ALA A 1065 28.98 -1.57 -8.55
C ALA A 1065 30.39 -1.11 -9.01
N THR A 1066 31.42 -1.36 -8.22
CA THR A 1066 32.82 -1.05 -8.61
C THR A 1066 33.33 -1.92 -9.76
N THR A 1067 32.67 -3.04 -10.00
CA THR A 1067 32.84 -3.90 -11.17
C THR A 1067 31.44 -4.31 -11.60
N ASP A 1068 31.01 -3.85 -12.77
CA ASP A 1068 29.69 -4.14 -13.31
C ASP A 1068 29.62 -5.55 -13.89
N LEU A 1069 30.70 -6.00 -14.54
CA LEU A 1069 30.86 -7.35 -15.07
C LEU A 1069 32.20 -7.97 -14.64
N LEU A 1070 32.15 -9.03 -13.84
CA LEU A 1070 33.29 -9.87 -13.51
C LEU A 1070 33.30 -11.14 -14.37
N VAL A 1071 34.31 -11.31 -15.22
CA VAL A 1071 34.57 -12.57 -15.92
C VAL A 1071 35.75 -13.25 -15.23
N SER A 1072 35.43 -14.11 -14.26
CA SER A 1072 36.39 -15.00 -13.63
C SER A 1072 36.59 -16.29 -14.42
N ALA A 1073 35.78 -16.53 -15.46
CA ALA A 1073 35.92 -17.68 -16.33
C ALA A 1073 37.20 -17.64 -17.18
N ALA A 1074 37.84 -18.80 -17.39
CA ALA A 1074 38.91 -18.94 -18.37
C ALA A 1074 38.34 -18.77 -19.79
N ILE A 1075 38.89 -17.86 -20.60
CA ILE A 1075 38.46 -17.66 -21.99
C ILE A 1075 39.43 -18.39 -22.94
N THR A 1076 38.89 -19.33 -23.70
CA THR A 1076 39.60 -20.15 -24.69
C THR A 1076 38.93 -20.03 -26.06
N GLU A 1077 39.60 -20.48 -27.12
CA GLU A 1077 39.07 -20.44 -28.48
C GLU A 1077 39.12 -21.83 -29.15
N ALA A 1078 38.13 -22.12 -29.99
CA ALA A 1078 38.11 -23.33 -30.82
C ALA A 1078 38.80 -23.13 -32.17
N SER A 1079 39.06 -21.88 -32.58
CA SER A 1079 39.73 -21.51 -33.81
C SER A 1079 40.53 -20.25 -33.56
N ALA A 1080 41.76 -20.18 -34.10
CA ALA A 1080 42.64 -19.04 -33.90
C ALA A 1080 42.03 -17.74 -34.44
N GLY A 1081 42.33 -16.63 -33.77
CA GLY A 1081 41.92 -15.28 -34.16
C GLY A 1081 40.55 -14.84 -33.64
N LEU A 1082 39.94 -15.57 -32.70
CA LEU A 1082 38.70 -15.14 -32.05
C LEU A 1082 38.99 -14.18 -30.90
N GLY A 1083 38.30 -13.04 -30.89
CA GLY A 1083 38.54 -11.96 -29.94
C GLY A 1083 37.36 -11.71 -29.00
N ILE A 1084 37.50 -10.69 -28.17
CA ILE A 1084 36.40 -10.16 -27.35
C ILE A 1084 36.31 -8.65 -27.54
N THR A 1085 35.11 -8.10 -27.40
CA THR A 1085 34.87 -6.66 -27.44
C THR A 1085 34.19 -6.23 -26.15
N LYS A 1086 34.78 -5.28 -25.45
CA LYS A 1086 34.18 -4.54 -24.33
C LYS A 1086 33.59 -3.24 -24.86
N ALA A 1087 32.28 -3.07 -24.68
CA ALA A 1087 31.52 -1.87 -25.01
C ALA A 1087 30.72 -1.37 -23.79
N GLY A 1088 30.07 -0.21 -23.88
CA GLY A 1088 29.32 0.41 -22.79
C GLY A 1088 30.22 1.07 -21.74
N ALA A 1089 29.70 2.09 -21.06
CA ALA A 1089 30.46 2.94 -20.14
C ALA A 1089 30.99 2.23 -18.87
N GLY A 1090 30.40 1.10 -18.45
CA GLY A 1090 30.72 0.44 -17.18
C GLY A 1090 32.07 -0.28 -17.15
N THR A 1091 32.41 -0.81 -15.97
CA THR A 1091 33.67 -1.51 -15.70
C THR A 1091 33.52 -3.02 -15.85
N MET A 1092 34.35 -3.61 -16.73
CA MET A 1092 34.50 -5.05 -16.89
C MET A 1092 35.84 -5.52 -16.35
N LYS A 1093 35.86 -6.58 -15.54
CA LYS A 1093 37.08 -7.20 -15.01
C LYS A 1093 37.29 -8.60 -15.57
N LEU A 1094 38.45 -8.85 -16.18
CA LEU A 1094 38.90 -10.17 -16.61
C LEU A 1094 39.87 -10.74 -15.56
N ALA A 1095 39.44 -11.78 -14.87
CA ALA A 1095 40.22 -12.43 -13.81
C ALA A 1095 40.59 -13.90 -14.13
N GLY A 1096 39.92 -14.53 -15.10
CA GLY A 1096 40.21 -15.90 -15.52
C GLY A 1096 41.44 -16.02 -16.43
N ALA A 1097 41.87 -17.26 -16.68
CA ALA A 1097 42.97 -17.54 -17.61
C ALA A 1097 42.54 -17.33 -19.07
N ASN A 1098 43.16 -16.38 -19.76
CA ASN A 1098 42.79 -15.98 -21.13
C ASN A 1098 43.84 -16.46 -22.14
N THR A 1099 43.44 -17.36 -23.05
CA THR A 1099 44.37 -18.02 -24.01
C THR A 1099 43.99 -17.82 -25.48
N PHE A 1100 42.93 -17.05 -25.76
CA PHE A 1100 42.51 -16.73 -27.11
C PHE A 1100 43.50 -15.78 -27.81
N THR A 1101 43.63 -15.91 -29.13
CA THR A 1101 44.66 -15.22 -29.93
C THR A 1101 44.12 -14.04 -30.73
N GLY A 1102 42.80 -13.87 -30.82
CA GLY A 1102 42.18 -12.69 -31.43
C GLY A 1102 42.27 -11.44 -30.56
N THR A 1103 41.89 -10.31 -31.15
CA THR A 1103 41.99 -9.00 -30.49
C THR A 1103 41.04 -8.86 -29.31
N THR A 1104 41.54 -8.33 -28.19
CA THR A 1104 40.72 -7.76 -27.12
C THR A 1104 40.50 -6.28 -27.42
N ALA A 1105 39.30 -5.93 -27.90
CA ALA A 1105 38.92 -4.56 -28.22
C ALA A 1105 38.19 -3.90 -27.04
N VAL A 1106 38.64 -2.73 -26.61
CA VAL A 1106 38.01 -1.89 -25.59
C VAL A 1106 37.45 -0.66 -26.29
N ASN A 1107 36.17 -0.73 -26.65
CA ASN A 1107 35.51 0.32 -27.41
C ASN A 1107 35.03 1.46 -26.52
N GLU A 1108 34.57 1.13 -25.30
CA GLU A 1108 34.01 2.09 -24.35
C GLU A 1108 34.15 1.55 -22.91
N GLY A 1109 34.25 2.47 -21.95
CA GLY A 1109 34.34 2.18 -20.53
C GLY A 1109 35.65 1.52 -20.13
N THR A 1110 35.70 0.91 -18.95
CA THR A 1110 36.94 0.39 -18.38
C THR A 1110 37.06 -1.13 -18.51
N LEU A 1111 38.19 -1.61 -19.00
CA LEU A 1111 38.61 -3.01 -18.92
C LEU A 1111 39.74 -3.17 -17.89
N GLN A 1112 39.44 -3.84 -16.77
CA GLN A 1112 40.42 -4.23 -15.76
C GLN A 1112 40.95 -5.64 -16.05
N ILE A 1113 42.27 -5.80 -16.12
CA ILE A 1113 42.90 -7.11 -16.35
C ILE A 1113 44.33 -7.16 -15.82
N THR A 1114 44.73 -8.30 -15.27
CA THR A 1114 46.13 -8.61 -14.90
C THR A 1114 46.54 -9.96 -15.48
N GLY A 1115 47.84 -10.24 -15.54
CA GLY A 1115 48.39 -11.48 -16.09
C GLY A 1115 48.78 -11.33 -17.55
N SER A 1116 48.35 -12.26 -18.42
CA SER A 1116 48.73 -12.25 -19.83
C SER A 1116 47.55 -12.51 -20.76
N LEU A 1117 47.54 -11.86 -21.92
CA LEU A 1117 46.68 -12.20 -23.06
C LEU A 1117 47.54 -12.74 -24.21
N ALA A 1118 47.07 -13.80 -24.87
CA ALA A 1118 47.76 -14.37 -26.03
C ALA A 1118 47.52 -13.58 -27.33
N GLY A 1119 46.42 -12.83 -27.41
CA GLY A 1119 46.07 -11.94 -28.51
C GLY A 1119 46.39 -10.46 -28.26
N PRO A 1120 46.34 -9.61 -29.31
CA PRO A 1120 46.61 -8.19 -29.19
C PRO A 1120 45.49 -7.44 -28.44
N VAL A 1121 45.80 -6.25 -27.93
CA VAL A 1121 44.80 -5.34 -27.31
C VAL A 1121 44.63 -4.10 -28.18
N SER A 1122 43.38 -3.66 -28.42
CA SER A 1122 43.07 -2.37 -29.02
C SER A 1122 42.15 -1.58 -28.10
N VAL A 1123 42.49 -0.32 -27.83
CA VAL A 1123 41.70 0.59 -26.99
C VAL A 1123 41.27 1.76 -27.85
N GLU A 1124 39.98 1.86 -28.12
CA GLU A 1124 39.39 2.95 -28.90
C GLU A 1124 39.21 4.22 -28.04
N THR A 1125 38.82 5.34 -28.66
CA THR A 1125 38.81 6.67 -28.04
C THR A 1125 38.05 6.75 -26.71
N ASP A 1126 36.92 6.06 -26.57
CA ASP A 1126 36.09 6.07 -25.36
C ASP A 1126 36.41 4.91 -24.40
N GLY A 1127 37.39 4.08 -24.75
CA GLY A 1127 37.84 2.93 -23.98
C GLY A 1127 38.98 3.27 -23.01
N THR A 1128 39.02 2.57 -21.88
CA THR A 1128 40.11 2.63 -20.91
C THR A 1128 40.64 1.22 -20.62
N LEU A 1129 41.95 1.01 -20.79
CA LEU A 1129 42.63 -0.19 -20.33
C LEU A 1129 43.26 0.09 -18.96
N ALA A 1130 42.92 -0.72 -17.97
CA ALA A 1130 43.46 -0.67 -16.62
C ALA A 1130 44.19 -1.99 -16.29
N PRO A 1131 45.53 -2.03 -16.34
CA PRO A 1131 46.32 -3.22 -16.04
C PRO A 1131 46.32 -3.64 -14.56
N GLY A 1132 45.17 -4.00 -13.99
CA GLY A 1132 45.07 -4.42 -12.60
C GLY A 1132 43.75 -4.04 -11.96
N ALA A 1133 43.54 -4.58 -10.77
CA ALA A 1133 42.65 -4.04 -9.75
C ALA A 1133 43.46 -4.21 -8.47
N SER A 1134 44.11 -3.15 -8.00
CA SER A 1134 45.42 -3.18 -7.34
C SER A 1134 46.58 -3.49 -8.29
N ILE A 1135 47.81 -3.24 -7.80
CA ILE A 1135 49.08 -3.40 -8.52
C ILE A 1135 49.15 -4.70 -9.33
N GLY A 1136 49.17 -4.56 -10.65
CA GLY A 1136 49.19 -5.65 -11.61
C GLY A 1136 50.16 -5.46 -12.77
N THR A 1137 50.39 -6.52 -13.53
CA THR A 1137 51.09 -6.44 -14.81
C THR A 1137 50.28 -7.18 -15.85
N LEU A 1138 49.99 -6.51 -16.96
CA LEU A 1138 49.37 -7.11 -18.14
C LEU A 1138 50.42 -7.32 -19.24
N THR A 1139 50.68 -8.57 -19.62
CA THR A 1139 51.56 -8.92 -20.74
C THR A 1139 50.76 -9.22 -22.01
N VAL A 1140 51.12 -8.61 -23.14
CA VAL A 1140 50.45 -8.77 -24.45
C VAL A 1140 51.46 -8.85 -25.62
N PRO A 1141 51.11 -9.48 -26.75
CA PRO A 1141 51.96 -9.53 -27.95
C PRO A 1141 52.09 -8.16 -28.66
N SER A 1142 51.01 -7.39 -28.71
CA SER A 1142 51.00 -6.02 -29.24
C SER A 1142 49.81 -5.26 -28.67
N SER A 1143 49.90 -3.94 -28.61
CA SER A 1143 48.83 -3.09 -28.11
C SER A 1143 48.71 -1.81 -28.93
N SER A 1144 47.49 -1.36 -29.18
CA SER A 1144 47.20 -0.05 -29.77
C SER A 1144 46.29 0.74 -28.85
N ILE A 1145 46.75 1.88 -28.36
CA ILE A 1145 46.01 2.75 -27.43
C ILE A 1145 45.62 4.05 -28.15
N ASN A 1146 44.32 4.25 -28.32
CA ASN A 1146 43.71 5.49 -28.85
C ASN A 1146 42.77 6.17 -27.82
N GLY A 1147 42.36 5.44 -26.77
CA GLY A 1147 41.65 5.98 -25.60
C GLY A 1147 42.58 6.23 -24.41
N ALA A 1148 42.30 5.63 -23.27
CA ALA A 1148 43.08 5.80 -22.05
C ALA A 1148 43.84 4.54 -21.61
N LEU A 1149 45.04 4.74 -21.05
CA LEU A 1149 45.75 3.78 -20.22
C LEU A 1149 45.68 4.27 -18.77
N ALA A 1150 44.98 3.54 -17.91
CA ALA A 1150 44.87 3.85 -16.49
C ALA A 1150 45.90 3.03 -15.70
N ILE A 1151 46.66 3.69 -14.83
CA ILE A 1151 47.73 3.09 -14.01
C ILE A 1151 47.47 3.43 -12.54
N GLU A 1152 47.23 2.40 -11.73
CA GLU A 1152 47.18 2.51 -10.28
C GLU A 1152 48.60 2.50 -9.69
N ILE A 1153 48.84 3.36 -8.70
CA ILE A 1153 50.12 3.49 -7.98
C ILE A 1153 49.86 3.29 -6.50
N ASP A 1154 50.59 2.36 -5.90
CA ASP A 1154 50.51 2.01 -4.48
C ASP A 1154 51.92 1.84 -3.91
N GLY A 1155 52.33 2.81 -3.11
CA GLY A 1155 53.69 2.90 -2.59
C GLY A 1155 54.73 2.87 -3.70
N ALA A 1156 55.70 1.96 -3.60
CA ALA A 1156 56.79 1.83 -4.58
C ALA A 1156 56.45 0.96 -5.81
N SER A 1157 55.17 0.63 -6.02
CA SER A 1157 54.73 -0.19 -7.16
C SER A 1157 53.66 0.53 -7.98
N ALA A 1158 53.58 0.19 -9.26
CA ALA A 1158 52.57 0.68 -10.17
C ALA A 1158 52.04 -0.46 -11.04
N ASP A 1159 50.83 -0.29 -11.56
CA ASP A 1159 50.33 -1.10 -12.66
C ASP A 1159 51.25 -0.98 -13.87
N ARG A 1160 51.33 -2.06 -14.66
CA ARG A 1160 52.28 -2.13 -15.78
C ARG A 1160 51.70 -2.83 -17.00
N LEU A 1161 51.88 -2.22 -18.17
CA LEU A 1161 51.59 -2.84 -19.47
C LEU A 1161 52.87 -3.33 -20.17
N ASP A 1162 53.06 -4.64 -20.24
CA ASP A 1162 54.19 -5.28 -20.92
C ASP A 1162 53.83 -5.75 -22.33
N VAL A 1163 54.32 -5.03 -23.33
CA VAL A 1163 54.08 -5.33 -24.74
C VAL A 1163 55.31 -6.02 -25.35
N THR A 1164 55.24 -7.30 -25.66
CA THR A 1164 56.42 -8.00 -26.20
C THR A 1164 56.79 -7.57 -27.64
N GLY A 1165 55.82 -7.06 -28.40
CA GLY A 1165 55.99 -6.54 -29.75
C GLY A 1165 55.74 -5.03 -29.83
N ASN A 1166 54.87 -4.62 -30.74
CA ASN A 1166 54.60 -3.20 -31.00
C ASN A 1166 53.57 -2.62 -30.02
N LEU A 1167 53.94 -1.54 -29.33
CA LEU A 1167 53.01 -0.63 -28.66
C LEU A 1167 52.78 0.57 -29.60
N ASN A 1168 51.54 0.78 -30.03
CA ASN A 1168 51.12 1.94 -30.82
C ASN A 1168 50.32 2.90 -29.95
N ILE A 1169 50.74 4.15 -29.84
CA ILE A 1169 50.03 5.19 -29.08
C ILE A 1169 49.58 6.28 -30.06
N THR A 1170 48.27 6.53 -30.14
CA THR A 1170 47.69 7.53 -31.06
C THR A 1170 46.68 8.37 -30.31
N ASN A 1171 46.95 9.64 -30.03
CA ASN A 1171 46.00 10.55 -29.36
C ASN A 1171 45.45 10.06 -27.99
N ALA A 1172 46.22 9.22 -27.29
CA ALA A 1172 45.79 8.58 -26.05
C ALA A 1172 46.02 9.44 -24.80
N THR A 1173 45.29 9.11 -23.72
CA THR A 1173 45.48 9.67 -22.37
C THR A 1173 46.17 8.67 -21.44
N LEU A 1174 47.16 9.11 -20.67
CA LEU A 1174 47.68 8.38 -19.52
C LEU A 1174 47.01 8.89 -18.25
N ALA A 1175 46.27 8.02 -17.55
CA ALA A 1175 45.57 8.36 -16.32
C ALA A 1175 46.25 7.69 -15.12
N LEU A 1176 46.80 8.49 -14.20
CA LEU A 1176 47.47 8.03 -13.00
C LEU A 1176 46.56 8.23 -11.79
N SER A 1177 46.47 7.21 -10.94
CA SER A 1177 45.77 7.29 -9.65
C SER A 1177 46.63 6.69 -8.54
N GLY A 1178 46.78 7.38 -7.42
CA GLY A 1178 47.62 6.94 -6.31
C GLY A 1178 48.64 7.99 -5.89
N THR A 1179 49.56 7.61 -4.99
CA THR A 1179 50.62 8.51 -4.49
C THR A 1179 51.99 7.95 -4.87
N LEU A 1180 52.80 8.76 -5.57
CA LEU A 1180 54.16 8.39 -5.96
C LEU A 1180 55.10 8.56 -4.76
N THR A 1181 55.77 7.48 -4.36
CA THR A 1181 56.74 7.41 -3.25
C THR A 1181 58.14 6.94 -3.67
N ALA A 1182 58.34 6.54 -4.93
CA ALA A 1182 59.61 6.05 -5.48
C ALA A 1182 60.13 6.95 -6.59
N ASP A 1183 61.46 6.98 -6.78
CA ASP A 1183 62.13 7.84 -7.77
C ASP A 1183 61.84 7.46 -9.23
N GLU A 1184 61.38 6.23 -9.50
CA GLU A 1184 61.11 5.73 -10.85
C GLU A 1184 59.99 4.68 -10.81
N TYR A 1185 59.05 4.76 -11.76
CA TYR A 1185 58.03 3.73 -11.99
C TYR A 1185 58.03 3.27 -13.44
N ILE A 1186 58.11 1.97 -13.70
CA ILE A 1186 57.95 1.41 -15.05
C ILE A 1186 56.48 1.07 -15.27
N ILE A 1187 55.78 1.90 -16.04
CA ILE A 1187 54.34 1.76 -16.31
C ILE A 1187 54.04 1.04 -17.62
N ALA A 1188 55.01 0.97 -18.53
CA ALA A 1188 54.94 0.08 -19.69
C ALA A 1188 56.32 -0.37 -20.17
N SER A 1189 56.37 -1.51 -20.86
CA SER A 1189 57.52 -1.94 -21.67
C SER A 1189 57.07 -2.36 -23.06
N TYR A 1190 57.95 -2.23 -24.06
CA TYR A 1190 57.60 -2.53 -25.46
C TYR A 1190 58.79 -3.06 -26.28
N GLY A 1191 58.51 -3.91 -27.27
CA GLY A 1191 59.49 -4.31 -28.28
C GLY A 1191 59.80 -3.19 -29.27
N THR A 1192 58.75 -2.55 -29.80
CA THR A 1192 58.83 -1.33 -30.60
C THR A 1192 57.74 -0.35 -30.19
N LEU A 1193 58.03 0.94 -30.22
CA LEU A 1193 57.03 2.00 -30.02
C LEU A 1193 56.75 2.67 -31.37
N THR A 1194 55.47 2.76 -31.74
CA THR A 1194 54.99 3.48 -32.92
C THR A 1194 53.91 4.50 -32.51
N GLY A 1195 53.66 5.49 -33.37
CA GLY A 1195 52.74 6.60 -33.06
C GLY A 1195 53.43 7.80 -32.39
N SER A 1196 52.76 8.45 -31.44
CA SER A 1196 53.24 9.62 -30.68
C SER A 1196 53.39 9.33 -29.18
N THR A 1197 53.83 10.32 -28.39
CA THR A 1197 53.67 10.30 -26.93
C THR A 1197 52.19 10.37 -26.55
N PHE A 1198 51.85 10.10 -25.28
CA PHE A 1198 50.51 10.38 -24.75
C PHE A 1198 50.15 11.86 -25.01
N ALA A 1199 48.94 12.10 -25.52
CA ALA A 1199 48.45 13.44 -25.85
C ALA A 1199 47.99 14.21 -24.60
N ALA A 1200 47.54 13.49 -23.57
CA ALA A 1200 47.20 14.03 -22.27
C ALA A 1200 47.72 13.09 -21.16
N ILE A 1201 48.10 13.69 -20.03
CA ILE A 1201 48.49 12.97 -18.82
C ILE A 1201 47.71 13.58 -17.65
N THR A 1202 46.97 12.76 -16.91
CA THR A 1202 46.20 13.19 -15.75
C THR A 1202 46.72 12.51 -14.49
N GLY A 1203 46.82 13.25 -13.38
CA GLY A 1203 47.27 12.70 -12.09
C GLY A 1203 48.80 12.59 -11.90
N LEU A 1204 49.60 13.19 -12.78
CA LEU A 1204 51.06 13.28 -12.60
C LEU A 1204 51.41 14.39 -11.59
N PRO A 1205 52.06 14.08 -10.45
CA PRO A 1205 52.47 15.10 -9.48
C PRO A 1205 53.60 16.00 -10.00
N GLU A 1206 53.73 17.19 -9.40
CA GLU A 1206 54.84 18.09 -9.67
C GLU A 1206 56.18 17.44 -9.33
N GLY A 1207 57.12 17.42 -10.30
CA GLY A 1207 58.46 16.85 -10.13
C GLY A 1207 58.71 15.51 -10.86
N TYR A 1208 57.66 14.87 -11.41
CA TYR A 1208 57.78 13.67 -12.24
C TYR A 1208 57.62 14.02 -13.74
N GLU A 1209 58.24 13.24 -14.62
CA GLU A 1209 58.15 13.39 -16.08
C GLU A 1209 57.99 12.04 -16.76
N VAL A 1210 57.36 11.99 -17.94
CA VAL A 1210 57.21 10.71 -18.65
C VAL A 1210 58.38 10.50 -19.61
N ASP A 1211 59.23 9.50 -19.33
CA ASP A 1211 60.33 9.08 -20.20
C ASP A 1211 59.93 7.88 -21.08
N TYR A 1212 60.29 7.92 -22.36
CA TYR A 1212 60.02 6.88 -23.36
C TYR A 1212 61.31 6.21 -23.85
N SER A 1213 62.39 6.26 -23.07
CA SER A 1213 63.68 5.66 -23.43
C SER A 1213 63.77 4.16 -23.12
N ASN A 1214 64.81 3.50 -23.65
CA ASN A 1214 65.19 2.13 -23.26
C ASN A 1214 64.08 1.07 -23.37
N ASN A 1215 63.21 1.18 -24.39
CA ASN A 1215 62.10 0.24 -24.62
C ASN A 1215 61.07 0.21 -23.47
N GLN A 1216 60.94 1.30 -22.72
CA GLN A 1216 60.03 1.44 -21.57
C GLN A 1216 59.32 2.79 -21.60
N ILE A 1217 58.21 2.87 -20.86
CA ILE A 1217 57.58 4.14 -20.45
C ILE A 1217 57.71 4.23 -18.94
N ARG A 1218 58.33 5.30 -18.46
CA ARG A 1218 58.67 5.53 -17.04
C ARG A 1218 58.09 6.86 -16.56
N LEU A 1219 57.80 6.95 -15.26
CA LEU A 1219 57.44 8.19 -14.56
C LEU A 1219 58.61 8.70 -13.73
#